data_AF-A0A285IUC4-F1
#
_entry.id   AF-A0A285IUC4-F1
#
_cell.length_a   1.000
_cell.length_b   1.000
_cell.length_c   1.000
_cell.angle_alpha   90.00
_cell.angle_beta   90.00
_cell.angle_gamma   90.00
#
_symmetry.space_group_name_H-M   'P 1'
#
loop_
_entity.id
_entity.type
_entity.pdbx_description
1 polymer ?
#
loop_
_entity_poly.entity_id
_entity_poly.type
_entity_poly.pdbx_seq_one_letter_code
_entity_poly.pdbx_strand_id
1 'polypeptide(L)'
;MAMIFLEPDHAISCMRRNGVLRASRYEYRGSLIGRIAKAVLGVRDVFAMSPDRIAYLESVEALTCVAGNARTLKKEIEMKVRAHRSVVLKTVFVLINNLFYREWIKDHESSSLDSRRYSSEEYAEAASFILHIYASMFPVDGMSFAHVDTDAAGKNALVYERLLVAAIRLAKFREAEQLIDGLPYRADRKEEEVTISSIDPDVERAVRLGFIQQRIQAFIRQFHLQEADQPISIRTLIDTGFDRGSFDNLLEIKDHPVRRFVLLMPAIPVVFDAWFATDELFRDEIQMLMELDVDHFGTFDDLVFPITDRISSLDVLKTQRYFNFISCAYQRRLADISNAVEREELTLTSTLLAISHEAMVEQMQLILGTEDKAREVIELLKMVPGDGHLDLQYRPFVDVGGYYMIAPHVVAVSNLVRNTIVANGFRSAAIGSKDLMVHSVADALRSAGFEVESDLKSKIAGQKLELDIVARRDDVLILLECKNAYHPVSVHEARNSWDHIRKAGKQLDIRQDIFADPANQSKLFERLGWKENSKCVVHTGIVIANRVFHGASLNGHPIRQAHELINVLTNGCITARKGPEEESLSFWIGPDFQTADLTTYLGPKSIASDQLAALDARSWHYSIGSRELAFSSYVLDMVKLDKEMRERYKSK
;
A
#
# COMPACT_ATOMS: atom_id res chain seq x y z
N MET A 1 -3.66 20.82 -28.03
CA MET A 1 -2.73 21.34 -29.06
C MET A 1 -2.43 22.81 -28.84
N ALA A 2 -3.39 23.75 -28.96
CA ALA A 2 -3.12 25.19 -28.82
C ALA A 2 -2.31 25.61 -27.56
N MET A 3 -2.58 25.03 -26.39
CA MET A 3 -1.79 25.33 -25.17
C MET A 3 -0.35 24.79 -25.21
N ILE A 4 -0.09 23.70 -25.95
CA ILE A 4 1.26 23.15 -26.15
C ILE A 4 2.10 24.12 -27.00
N PHE A 5 1.48 24.84 -27.93
CA PHE A 5 2.15 25.86 -28.74
C PHE A 5 2.59 27.09 -27.93
N LEU A 6 1.93 27.36 -26.79
CA LEU A 6 2.21 28.52 -25.95
C LEU A 6 3.21 28.19 -24.84
N GLU A 7 2.95 27.13 -24.07
CA GLU A 7 3.79 26.68 -22.96
C GLU A 7 3.87 25.13 -22.94
N PRO A 8 4.74 24.53 -23.76
CA PRO A 8 4.78 23.09 -23.99
C PRO A 8 5.03 22.30 -22.70
N ASP A 9 6.02 22.72 -21.91
CA ASP A 9 6.44 22.03 -20.69
C ASP A 9 5.36 22.06 -19.60
N HIS A 10 4.66 23.19 -19.44
CA HIS A 10 3.56 23.34 -18.50
C HIS A 10 2.35 22.53 -18.97
N ALA A 11 1.96 22.66 -20.23
CA ALA A 11 0.83 21.94 -20.80
C ALA A 11 1.00 20.41 -20.68
N ILE A 12 2.17 19.88 -21.06
CA ILE A 12 2.45 18.44 -20.96
C ILE A 12 2.49 17.99 -19.50
N SER A 13 3.06 18.79 -18.58
CA SER A 13 3.02 18.52 -17.14
C SER A 13 1.59 18.38 -16.62
N CYS A 14 0.70 19.29 -17.02
CA CYS A 14 -0.71 19.25 -16.65
C CYS A 14 -1.43 18.04 -17.27
N MET A 15 -1.15 17.70 -18.54
CA MET A 15 -1.69 16.51 -19.19
C MET A 15 -1.24 15.22 -18.49
N ARG A 16 0.06 15.11 -18.17
CA ARG A 16 0.66 13.98 -17.43
C ARG A 16 0.03 13.84 -16.04
N ARG A 17 -0.04 14.93 -15.27
CA ARG A 17 -0.62 14.94 -13.92
C ARG A 17 -2.06 14.43 -13.91
N ASN A 18 -2.85 14.86 -14.89
CA ASN A 18 -4.27 14.51 -15.03
C ASN A 18 -4.49 13.20 -15.79
N GLY A 19 -3.44 12.52 -16.26
CA GLY A 19 -3.55 11.29 -17.05
C GLY A 19 -4.34 11.47 -18.34
N VAL A 20 -4.26 12.64 -18.98
CA VAL A 20 -5.00 12.95 -20.23
C VAL A 20 -4.53 12.08 -21.38
N LEU A 21 -3.30 11.57 -21.34
CA LEU A 21 -2.75 10.69 -22.38
C LEU A 21 -2.85 9.20 -22.03
N ARG A 22 -3.67 8.81 -21.05
CA ARG A 22 -3.94 7.40 -20.75
C ARG A 22 -4.91 6.83 -21.75
N ALA A 23 -4.54 5.76 -22.44
CA ALA A 23 -5.44 5.03 -23.31
C ALA A 23 -6.62 4.42 -22.53
N SER A 24 -6.43 3.99 -21.28
CA SER A 24 -7.49 3.42 -20.44
C SER A 24 -8.69 4.36 -20.22
N ARG A 25 -8.47 5.69 -20.21
CA ARG A 25 -9.55 6.70 -20.09
C ARG A 25 -10.44 6.80 -21.33
N TYR A 26 -9.99 6.26 -22.46
CA TYR A 26 -10.66 6.33 -23.75
C TYR A 26 -10.95 4.94 -24.29
N GLU A 27 -11.40 4.01 -23.42
CA GLU A 27 -11.70 2.61 -23.77
C GLU A 27 -10.53 1.90 -24.45
N TYR A 28 -9.30 2.21 -24.04
CA TYR A 28 -8.07 1.65 -24.60
C TYR A 28 -7.89 1.94 -26.10
N ARG A 29 -8.48 3.04 -26.62
CA ARG A 29 -8.29 3.52 -27.99
C ARG A 29 -6.93 4.23 -28.15
N GLY A 30 -5.84 3.48 -28.06
CA GLY A 30 -4.48 4.03 -28.06
C GLY A 30 -4.05 4.72 -29.36
N SER A 31 -4.62 4.37 -30.52
CA SER A 31 -4.18 4.94 -31.81
C SER A 31 -4.29 6.47 -31.90
N LEU A 32 -5.33 7.06 -31.32
CA LEU A 32 -5.50 8.52 -31.28
C LEU A 32 -4.46 9.17 -30.36
N ILE A 33 -4.29 8.60 -29.17
CA ILE A 33 -3.32 9.06 -28.18
C ILE A 33 -1.89 8.99 -28.72
N GLY A 34 -1.52 7.87 -29.33
CA GLY A 34 -0.22 7.69 -29.96
C GLY A 34 0.02 8.69 -31.10
N ARG A 35 -1.00 8.98 -31.92
CA ARG A 35 -0.90 10.04 -32.96
C ARG A 35 -0.69 11.42 -32.35
N ILE A 36 -1.34 11.75 -31.24
CA ILE A 36 -1.14 13.02 -30.53
C ILE A 36 0.29 13.11 -30.01
N ALA A 37 0.77 12.07 -29.29
CA ALA A 37 2.13 12.03 -28.76
C ALA A 37 3.16 12.18 -29.88
N LYS A 38 3.02 11.40 -30.96
CA LYS A 38 3.89 11.46 -32.13
C LYS A 38 3.89 12.81 -32.83
N ALA A 39 2.71 13.44 -32.97
CA ALA A 39 2.60 14.76 -33.57
C ALA A 39 3.33 15.83 -32.75
N VAL A 40 3.23 15.79 -31.41
CA VAL A 40 3.94 16.71 -30.51
C VAL A 40 5.45 16.44 -30.53
N LEU A 41 5.87 15.17 -30.54
CA LEU A 41 7.28 14.79 -30.68
C LEU A 41 7.89 15.27 -32.00
N GLY A 42 7.14 15.25 -33.10
CA GLY A 42 7.61 15.69 -34.42
C GLY A 42 7.94 17.19 -34.52
N VAL A 43 7.54 17.99 -33.54
CA VAL A 43 7.79 19.45 -33.47
C VAL A 43 8.60 19.82 -32.23
N ARG A 44 9.25 18.85 -31.57
CA ARG A 44 9.98 19.05 -30.31
C ARG A 44 11.11 20.10 -30.39
N ASP A 45 11.81 20.14 -31.53
CA ASP A 45 12.93 21.06 -31.73
C ASP A 45 12.44 22.52 -31.87
N VAL A 46 11.20 22.71 -32.30
CA VAL A 46 10.57 24.05 -32.42
C VAL A 46 10.18 24.59 -31.04
N PHE A 47 9.85 23.71 -30.10
CA PHE A 47 9.29 24.08 -28.79
C PHE A 47 10.29 24.06 -27.64
N ALA A 48 11.55 23.72 -27.90
CA ALA A 48 12.60 23.59 -26.87
C ALA A 48 12.11 22.79 -25.63
N MET A 49 11.37 21.71 -25.86
CA MET A 49 10.78 20.90 -24.79
C MET A 49 11.87 20.27 -23.91
N SER A 50 11.64 20.20 -22.60
CA SER A 50 12.63 19.58 -21.72
C SER A 50 12.76 18.07 -21.97
N PRO A 51 13.95 17.48 -21.72
CA PRO A 51 14.19 16.05 -21.93
C PRO A 51 13.19 15.13 -21.21
N ASP A 52 12.74 15.51 -20.00
CA ASP A 52 11.72 14.75 -19.27
C ASP A 52 10.37 14.72 -20.00
N ARG A 53 9.97 15.82 -20.65
CA ARG A 53 8.70 15.88 -21.40
C ARG A 53 8.78 15.07 -22.68
N ILE A 54 9.93 15.08 -23.35
CA ILE A 54 10.20 14.23 -24.51
C ILE A 54 10.12 12.75 -24.11
N ALA A 55 10.86 12.35 -23.07
CA ALA A 55 10.86 10.96 -22.58
C ALA A 55 9.47 10.48 -22.15
N TYR A 56 8.66 11.36 -21.52
CA TYR A 56 7.27 11.06 -21.20
C TYR A 56 6.42 10.79 -22.45
N LEU A 57 6.50 11.67 -23.47
CA LEU A 57 5.73 11.49 -24.71
C LEU A 57 6.18 10.25 -25.50
N GLU A 58 7.47 9.94 -25.51
CA GLU A 58 8.01 8.70 -26.09
C GLU A 58 7.47 7.46 -25.36
N SER A 59 7.38 7.53 -24.02
CA SER A 59 6.78 6.47 -23.22
C SER A 59 5.29 6.28 -23.52
N VAL A 60 4.54 7.38 -23.68
CA VAL A 60 3.14 7.34 -24.09
C VAL A 60 3.00 6.69 -25.48
N GLU A 61 3.83 7.08 -26.45
CA GLU A 61 3.83 6.48 -27.80
C GLU A 61 4.11 4.97 -27.72
N ALA A 62 5.14 4.55 -26.99
CA ALA A 62 5.48 3.14 -26.81
C ALA A 62 4.29 2.34 -26.24
N LEU A 63 3.69 2.81 -25.13
CA LEU A 63 2.61 2.10 -24.45
C LEU A 63 1.32 2.02 -25.30
N THR A 64 1.07 3.00 -26.18
CA THR A 64 -0.10 2.97 -27.07
C THR A 64 -0.09 1.79 -28.05
N CYS A 65 1.07 1.18 -28.31
CA CYS A 65 1.20 0.00 -29.16
C CYS A 65 0.53 -1.25 -28.53
N VAL A 66 0.43 -1.32 -27.20
CA VAL A 66 -0.22 -2.42 -26.47
C VAL A 66 -1.72 -2.16 -26.24
N ALA A 67 -2.14 -0.89 -26.29
CA ALA A 67 -3.52 -0.48 -25.98
C ALA A 67 -4.59 -1.18 -26.84
N GLY A 68 -4.31 -1.47 -28.11
CA GLY A 68 -5.24 -2.21 -28.98
C GLY A 68 -5.53 -3.63 -28.47
N ASN A 69 -4.51 -4.29 -27.92
CA ASN A 69 -4.66 -5.61 -27.33
C ASN A 69 -5.34 -5.54 -25.96
N ALA A 70 -5.02 -4.52 -25.15
CA ALA A 70 -5.72 -4.23 -23.90
C ALA A 70 -7.23 -3.99 -24.14
N ARG A 71 -7.59 -3.32 -25.24
CA ARG A 71 -8.98 -3.15 -25.67
C ARG A 71 -9.66 -4.47 -25.98
N THR A 72 -8.95 -5.39 -26.64
CA THR A 72 -9.47 -6.73 -26.96
C THR A 72 -9.74 -7.52 -25.68
N LEU A 73 -8.78 -7.49 -24.74
CA LEU A 73 -8.93 -8.10 -23.43
C LEU A 73 -10.11 -7.52 -22.63
N LYS A 74 -10.29 -6.20 -22.66
CA LYS A 74 -11.47 -5.54 -22.05
C LYS A 74 -12.77 -6.08 -22.64
N LYS A 75 -12.87 -6.21 -23.97
CA LYS A 75 -14.06 -6.74 -24.63
C LYS A 75 -14.31 -8.21 -24.26
N GLU A 76 -13.27 -9.02 -24.11
CA GLU A 76 -13.41 -10.40 -23.64
C GLU A 76 -14.01 -10.47 -22.22
N ILE A 77 -13.55 -9.60 -21.32
CA ILE A 77 -14.11 -9.45 -19.98
C ILE A 77 -15.58 -9.03 -20.06
N GLU A 78 -15.91 -7.98 -20.82
CA GLU A 78 -17.28 -7.49 -21.02
C GLU A 78 -18.21 -8.58 -21.58
N MET A 79 -17.74 -9.37 -22.54
CA MET A 79 -18.50 -10.49 -23.12
C MET A 79 -18.82 -11.55 -22.06
N LYS A 80 -17.84 -11.94 -21.24
CA LYS A 80 -18.06 -12.92 -20.15
C LYS A 80 -19.00 -12.37 -19.08
N VAL A 81 -18.80 -11.13 -18.66
CA VAL A 81 -19.67 -10.47 -17.67
C VAL A 81 -21.10 -10.41 -18.19
N ARG A 82 -21.30 -10.12 -19.49
CA ARG A 82 -22.63 -10.13 -20.12
C ARG A 82 -23.25 -11.54 -20.19
N ALA A 83 -22.47 -12.54 -20.57
CA ALA A 83 -22.92 -13.92 -20.67
C ALA A 83 -23.36 -14.51 -19.32
N HIS A 84 -22.70 -14.09 -18.23
CA HIS A 84 -22.93 -14.58 -16.86
C HIS A 84 -23.56 -13.52 -15.95
N ARG A 85 -24.29 -12.54 -16.52
CA ARG A 85 -24.77 -11.34 -15.81
C ARG A 85 -25.43 -11.65 -14.45
N SER A 86 -26.29 -12.66 -14.39
CA SER A 86 -27.07 -12.98 -13.19
C SER A 86 -26.28 -13.66 -12.06
N VAL A 87 -25.06 -14.14 -12.34
CA VAL A 87 -24.28 -14.96 -11.40
C VAL A 87 -22.85 -14.47 -11.18
N VAL A 88 -22.32 -13.63 -12.09
CA VAL A 88 -20.88 -13.32 -12.16
C VAL A 88 -20.36 -12.62 -10.90
N LEU A 89 -21.08 -11.62 -10.36
CA LEU A 89 -20.58 -10.83 -9.24
C LEU A 89 -20.49 -11.65 -7.96
N LYS A 90 -21.59 -12.30 -7.55
CA LYS A 90 -21.58 -13.16 -6.35
C LYS A 90 -20.55 -14.27 -6.47
N THR A 91 -20.44 -14.91 -7.64
CA THR A 91 -19.45 -15.97 -7.86
C THR A 91 -18.03 -15.44 -7.68
N VAL A 92 -17.67 -14.34 -8.35
CA VAL A 92 -16.35 -13.70 -8.22
C VAL A 92 -16.04 -13.35 -6.77
N PHE A 93 -16.98 -12.70 -6.07
CA PHE A 93 -16.76 -12.27 -4.69
C PHE A 93 -16.60 -13.44 -3.71
N VAL A 94 -17.34 -14.54 -3.90
CA VAL A 94 -17.15 -15.75 -3.09
C VAL A 94 -15.78 -16.38 -3.35
N LEU A 95 -15.35 -16.45 -4.63
CA LEU A 95 -14.03 -16.97 -4.97
C LEU A 95 -12.93 -16.15 -4.31
N ILE A 96 -13.04 -14.81 -4.32
CA ILE A 96 -12.07 -13.93 -3.63
C ILE A 96 -12.11 -14.17 -2.12
N ASN A 97 -13.29 -14.22 -1.51
CA ASN A 97 -13.42 -14.49 -0.08
C ASN A 97 -12.71 -15.79 0.34
N ASN A 98 -12.83 -16.84 -0.48
CA ASN A 98 -12.18 -18.13 -0.24
C ASN A 98 -10.66 -18.07 -0.48
N LEU A 99 -10.19 -17.31 -1.48
CA LEU A 99 -8.76 -17.12 -1.73
C LEU A 99 -8.04 -16.47 -0.55
N PHE A 100 -8.64 -15.45 0.07
CA PHE A 100 -8.07 -14.84 1.28
C PHE A 100 -8.08 -15.84 2.45
N TYR A 101 -9.15 -16.64 2.61
CA TYR A 101 -9.23 -17.63 3.70
C TYR A 101 -8.17 -18.73 3.62
N ARG A 102 -7.82 -19.15 2.40
CA ARG A 102 -6.82 -20.21 2.19
C ARG A 102 -5.37 -19.73 2.26
N GLU A 103 -5.12 -18.45 2.54
CA GLU A 103 -3.78 -17.84 2.54
C GLU A 103 -3.02 -18.14 1.24
N TRP A 104 -3.66 -17.87 0.10
CA TRP A 104 -3.14 -18.22 -1.22
C TRP A 104 -1.68 -17.77 -1.46
N ILE A 105 -0.81 -18.74 -1.74
CA ILE A 105 0.60 -18.50 -2.04
C ILE A 105 0.77 -18.47 -3.56
N LYS A 106 1.27 -17.34 -4.06
CA LYS A 106 1.60 -17.18 -5.48
C LYS A 106 2.91 -17.85 -5.87
N ASP A 107 2.99 -18.28 -7.11
CA ASP A 107 4.17 -18.77 -7.79
C ASP A 107 4.65 -17.74 -8.83
N HIS A 108 5.71 -17.01 -8.49
CA HIS A 108 6.30 -15.97 -9.33
C HIS A 108 6.88 -16.47 -10.66
N GLU A 109 7.21 -17.77 -10.76
CA GLU A 109 7.77 -18.38 -11.97
C GLU A 109 6.69 -18.81 -12.97
N SER A 110 5.44 -18.93 -12.52
CA SER A 110 4.32 -19.30 -13.37
C SER A 110 4.02 -18.24 -14.44
N SER A 111 3.51 -18.69 -15.60
CA SER A 111 3.13 -17.83 -16.73
C SER A 111 2.10 -16.77 -16.34
N SER A 112 2.09 -15.62 -17.02
CA SER A 112 1.06 -14.58 -16.85
C SER A 112 -0.36 -15.01 -17.26
N LEU A 113 -0.51 -16.19 -17.87
CA LEU A 113 -1.82 -16.77 -18.15
C LEU A 113 -2.29 -17.75 -17.07
N ASP A 114 -1.42 -18.07 -16.11
CA ASP A 114 -1.67 -19.02 -15.03
C ASP A 114 -2.17 -18.29 -13.78
N SER A 115 -3.23 -18.80 -13.17
CA SER A 115 -3.81 -18.26 -11.93
C SER A 115 -2.82 -18.28 -10.76
N ARG A 116 -1.93 -19.28 -10.71
CA ARG A 116 -0.94 -19.43 -9.63
C ARG A 116 0.04 -18.28 -9.54
N ARG A 117 0.20 -17.47 -10.60
CA ARG A 117 1.11 -16.32 -10.61
C ARG A 117 0.72 -15.20 -9.64
N TYR A 118 -0.56 -15.07 -9.35
CA TYR A 118 -1.12 -13.84 -8.78
C TYR A 118 -1.45 -13.98 -7.29
N SER A 119 -1.32 -12.88 -6.53
CA SER A 119 -1.68 -12.87 -5.11
C SER A 119 -3.17 -12.59 -4.87
N SER A 120 -3.63 -12.86 -3.65
CA SER A 120 -4.97 -12.51 -3.13
C SER A 120 -5.35 -11.06 -3.38
N GLU A 121 -4.40 -10.13 -3.21
CA GLU A 121 -4.62 -8.69 -3.39
C GLU A 121 -4.85 -8.34 -4.87
N GLU A 122 -4.09 -8.95 -5.78
CA GLU A 122 -4.30 -8.78 -7.23
C GLU A 122 -5.66 -9.34 -7.66
N TYR A 123 -6.09 -10.44 -7.04
CA TYR A 123 -7.43 -11.01 -7.24
C TYR A 123 -8.55 -10.11 -6.68
N ALA A 124 -8.35 -9.45 -5.53
CA ALA A 124 -9.29 -8.46 -5.00
C ALA A 124 -9.40 -7.24 -5.92
N GLU A 125 -8.28 -6.70 -6.42
CA GLU A 125 -8.28 -5.59 -7.39
C GLU A 125 -9.04 -6.00 -8.67
N ALA A 126 -8.83 -7.23 -9.14
CA ALA A 126 -9.55 -7.77 -10.29
C ALA A 126 -11.07 -7.87 -10.05
N ALA A 127 -11.50 -8.30 -8.86
CA ALA A 127 -12.91 -8.34 -8.50
C ALA A 127 -13.54 -6.95 -8.45
N SER A 128 -12.85 -5.97 -7.86
CA SER A 128 -13.28 -4.57 -7.87
C SER A 128 -13.36 -4.01 -9.28
N PHE A 129 -12.43 -4.38 -10.16
CA PHE A 129 -12.45 -3.96 -11.55
C PHE A 129 -13.57 -4.62 -12.36
N ILE A 130 -13.90 -5.90 -12.10
CA ILE A 130 -15.06 -6.58 -12.67
C ILE A 130 -16.37 -5.92 -12.22
N LEU A 131 -16.49 -5.54 -10.94
CA LEU A 131 -17.63 -4.78 -10.43
C LEU A 131 -17.77 -3.44 -11.15
N HIS A 132 -16.67 -2.71 -11.35
CA HIS A 132 -16.67 -1.46 -12.11
C HIS A 132 -17.14 -1.66 -13.56
N ILE A 133 -16.65 -2.71 -14.24
CA ILE A 133 -17.08 -3.07 -15.60
C ILE A 133 -18.57 -3.41 -15.61
N TYR A 134 -19.05 -4.22 -14.67
CA TYR A 134 -20.46 -4.57 -14.55
C TYR A 134 -21.32 -3.31 -14.37
N ALA A 135 -20.97 -2.42 -13.43
CA ALA A 135 -21.69 -1.18 -13.14
C ALA A 135 -21.72 -0.21 -14.34
N SER A 136 -20.72 -0.28 -15.22
CA SER A 136 -20.72 0.50 -16.47
C SER A 136 -21.68 -0.04 -17.55
N MET A 137 -22.13 -1.29 -17.42
CA MET A 137 -23.00 -1.97 -18.39
C MET A 137 -24.43 -2.17 -17.87
N PHE A 138 -24.61 -2.30 -16.57
CA PHE A 138 -25.86 -2.67 -15.93
C PHE A 138 -26.04 -1.90 -14.61
N PRO A 139 -27.28 -1.65 -14.17
CA PRO A 139 -27.52 -1.21 -12.80
C PRO A 139 -27.04 -2.28 -11.81
N VAL A 140 -26.50 -1.84 -10.67
CA VAL A 140 -26.13 -2.73 -9.56
C VAL A 140 -27.22 -2.64 -8.51
N ASP A 141 -27.90 -3.76 -8.29
CA ASP A 141 -29.06 -3.92 -7.41
C ASP A 141 -29.01 -5.28 -6.71
N GLY A 142 -30.00 -5.58 -5.87
CA GLY A 142 -30.06 -6.84 -5.11
C GLY A 142 -30.07 -8.09 -5.99
N MET A 143 -30.54 -7.98 -7.25
CA MET A 143 -30.55 -9.09 -8.20
C MET A 143 -29.16 -9.38 -8.77
N SER A 144 -28.27 -8.39 -8.75
CA SER A 144 -26.89 -8.53 -9.24
C SER A 144 -26.04 -9.50 -8.39
N PHE A 145 -26.46 -9.77 -7.14
CA PHE A 145 -25.84 -10.73 -6.23
C PHE A 145 -26.80 -11.84 -5.77
N ALA A 146 -27.96 -12.01 -6.42
CA ALA A 146 -28.96 -12.99 -5.98
C ALA A 146 -28.49 -14.44 -6.17
N HIS A 147 -27.79 -14.73 -7.27
CA HIS A 147 -27.44 -16.09 -7.67
C HIS A 147 -25.93 -16.28 -7.78
N VAL A 148 -25.47 -17.52 -7.54
CA VAL A 148 -24.10 -17.97 -7.75
C VAL A 148 -24.12 -19.05 -8.82
N ASP A 149 -23.04 -19.18 -9.59
CA ASP A 149 -22.85 -20.34 -10.45
C ASP A 149 -22.32 -21.49 -9.58
N THR A 150 -23.13 -22.52 -9.36
CA THR A 150 -22.77 -23.68 -8.54
C THR A 150 -21.73 -24.58 -9.22
N ASP A 151 -21.58 -24.48 -10.55
CA ASP A 151 -20.54 -25.18 -11.31
C ASP A 151 -19.21 -24.40 -11.37
N ALA A 152 -19.11 -23.23 -10.70
CA ALA A 152 -17.96 -22.33 -10.76
C ALA A 152 -16.65 -22.91 -10.26
N ALA A 153 -16.70 -24.01 -9.51
CA ALA A 153 -15.50 -24.72 -9.06
C ALA A 153 -15.34 -26.10 -9.72
N GLY A 154 -16.34 -26.53 -10.50
CA GLY A 154 -16.29 -27.69 -11.37
C GLY A 154 -16.11 -27.29 -12.83
N LYS A 155 -17.14 -27.53 -13.65
CA LYS A 155 -17.08 -27.37 -15.12
C LYS A 155 -16.77 -25.94 -15.56
N ASN A 156 -17.20 -24.94 -14.79
CA ASN A 156 -17.04 -23.53 -15.12
C ASN A 156 -15.83 -22.88 -14.44
N ALA A 157 -15.00 -23.63 -13.69
CA ALA A 157 -13.81 -23.09 -13.01
C ALA A 157 -12.92 -22.26 -13.94
N LEU A 158 -12.62 -22.81 -15.11
CA LEU A 158 -11.77 -22.15 -16.11
C LEU A 158 -12.39 -20.84 -16.66
N VAL A 159 -13.72 -20.68 -16.62
CA VAL A 159 -14.40 -19.47 -17.07
C VAL A 159 -14.05 -18.29 -16.16
N TYR A 160 -14.21 -18.50 -14.85
CA TYR A 160 -13.95 -17.52 -13.80
C TYR A 160 -12.46 -17.27 -13.59
N GLU A 161 -11.64 -18.32 -13.63
CA GLU A 161 -10.19 -18.21 -13.59
C GLU A 161 -9.68 -17.30 -14.71
N ARG A 162 -10.07 -17.59 -15.96
CA ARG A 162 -9.68 -16.76 -17.11
C ARG A 162 -10.27 -15.36 -17.07
N LEU A 163 -11.43 -15.16 -16.42
CA LEU A 163 -12.03 -13.83 -16.25
C LEU A 163 -11.18 -12.99 -15.29
N LEU A 164 -10.82 -13.54 -14.13
CA LEU A 164 -10.00 -12.88 -13.13
C LEU A 164 -8.58 -12.60 -13.66
N VAL A 165 -7.92 -13.59 -14.27
CA VAL A 165 -6.59 -13.42 -14.87
C VAL A 165 -6.60 -12.35 -15.97
N ALA A 166 -7.64 -12.30 -16.80
CA ALA A 166 -7.80 -11.23 -17.79
C ALA A 166 -7.93 -9.85 -17.15
N ALA A 167 -8.71 -9.74 -16.08
CA ALA A 167 -8.87 -8.49 -15.34
C ALA A 167 -7.56 -8.03 -14.68
N ILE A 168 -6.78 -8.94 -14.07
CA ILE A 168 -5.46 -8.62 -13.49
C ILE A 168 -4.50 -8.12 -14.57
N ARG A 169 -4.40 -8.81 -15.71
CA ARG A 169 -3.52 -8.39 -16.82
C ARG A 169 -3.91 -7.01 -17.36
N LEU A 170 -5.20 -6.71 -17.43
CA LEU A 170 -5.68 -5.39 -17.82
C LEU A 170 -5.38 -4.32 -16.74
N ALA A 171 -5.42 -4.69 -15.46
CA ALA A 171 -4.98 -3.83 -14.35
C ALA A 171 -3.48 -3.51 -14.46
N LYS A 172 -2.62 -4.47 -14.83
CA LYS A 172 -1.19 -4.23 -15.10
C LYS A 172 -0.95 -3.21 -16.22
N PHE A 173 -1.77 -3.19 -17.27
CA PHE A 173 -1.70 -2.13 -18.27
C PHE A 173 -2.00 -0.75 -17.67
N ARG A 174 -3.00 -0.64 -16.78
CA ARG A 174 -3.31 0.61 -16.07
C ARG A 174 -2.21 0.99 -15.08
N GLU A 175 -1.57 0.02 -14.44
CA GLU A 175 -0.41 0.21 -13.57
C GLU A 175 0.74 0.85 -14.34
N ALA A 176 1.07 0.33 -15.54
CA ALA A 176 2.08 0.92 -16.42
C ALA A 176 1.80 2.39 -16.77
N GLU A 177 0.54 2.72 -17.11
CA GLU A 177 0.13 4.11 -17.35
C GLU A 177 0.32 5.00 -16.11
N GLN A 178 0.03 4.47 -14.92
CA GLN A 178 0.18 5.22 -13.67
C GLN A 178 1.66 5.45 -13.29
N LEU A 179 2.52 4.45 -13.51
CA LEU A 179 3.96 4.56 -13.29
C LEU A 179 4.57 5.67 -14.14
N ILE A 180 4.33 5.69 -15.46
CA ILE A 180 4.90 6.71 -16.35
C ILE A 180 4.33 8.11 -16.08
N ASP A 181 3.07 8.22 -15.64
CA ASP A 181 2.46 9.51 -15.35
C ASP A 181 2.91 10.10 -14.01
N GLY A 182 3.04 9.26 -12.98
CA GLY A 182 3.19 9.69 -11.59
C GLY A 182 4.59 9.57 -11.01
N LEU A 183 5.39 8.65 -11.54
CA LEU A 183 6.68 8.24 -10.99
C LEU A 183 7.77 8.38 -12.07
N PRO A 184 9.06 8.33 -11.70
CA PRO A 184 10.15 8.51 -12.66
C PRO A 184 10.40 7.22 -13.46
N TYR A 185 9.35 6.71 -14.13
CA TYR A 185 9.40 5.54 -15.00
C TYR A 185 9.21 5.97 -16.45
N ARG A 186 9.71 5.13 -17.34
CA ARG A 186 9.53 5.26 -18.79
C ARG A 186 9.05 3.94 -19.39
N ALA A 187 8.56 4.02 -20.61
CA ALA A 187 8.21 2.87 -21.42
C ALA A 187 9.06 2.84 -22.69
N ASP A 188 9.75 1.74 -22.91
CA ASP A 188 10.56 1.50 -24.10
C ASP A 188 9.92 0.38 -24.93
N ARG A 189 9.89 0.53 -26.26
CA ARG A 189 9.33 -0.50 -27.15
C ARG A 189 10.46 -1.22 -27.88
N LYS A 190 10.42 -2.56 -27.86
CA LYS A 190 11.25 -3.43 -28.69
C LYS A 190 10.38 -4.51 -29.33
N GLU A 191 10.24 -4.45 -30.66
CA GLU A 191 9.42 -5.40 -31.42
C GLU A 191 7.96 -5.49 -30.91
N GLU A 192 7.60 -6.64 -30.34
CA GLU A 192 6.29 -6.97 -29.78
C GLU A 192 6.19 -6.71 -28.25
N GLU A 193 7.29 -6.33 -27.61
CA GLU A 193 7.37 -6.03 -26.18
C GLU A 193 7.41 -4.51 -25.92
N VAL A 194 6.70 -4.08 -24.88
CA VAL A 194 6.90 -2.78 -24.24
C VAL A 194 7.38 -3.01 -22.82
N THR A 195 8.56 -2.49 -22.49
CA THR A 195 9.21 -2.62 -21.18
C THR A 195 9.01 -1.33 -20.39
N ILE A 196 8.48 -1.45 -19.17
CA ILE A 196 8.39 -0.37 -18.18
C ILE A 196 9.61 -0.47 -17.26
N SER A 197 10.37 0.61 -17.14
CA SER A 197 11.54 0.67 -16.26
C SER A 197 11.67 2.04 -15.60
N SER A 198 12.24 2.07 -14.40
CA SER A 198 12.62 3.34 -13.79
C SER A 198 13.71 4.03 -14.60
N ILE A 199 13.63 5.36 -14.71
CA ILE A 199 14.64 6.22 -15.33
C ILE A 199 15.95 6.15 -14.54
N ASP A 200 15.84 6.04 -13.21
CA ASP A 200 16.94 5.76 -12.30
C ASP A 200 16.74 4.36 -11.66
N PRO A 201 17.62 3.38 -11.96
CA PRO A 201 17.58 2.05 -11.36
C PRO A 201 17.42 2.02 -9.85
N ASP A 202 18.05 2.96 -9.13
CA ASP A 202 18.04 2.98 -7.67
C ASP A 202 16.68 3.39 -7.10
N VAL A 203 15.86 4.12 -7.87
CA VAL A 203 14.47 4.39 -7.47
C VAL A 203 13.65 3.11 -7.43
N GLU A 204 13.72 2.26 -8.46
CA GLU A 204 12.98 0.98 -8.46
C GLU A 204 13.56 -0.02 -7.46
N ARG A 205 14.89 -0.06 -7.27
CA ARG A 205 15.50 -0.83 -6.16
C ARG A 205 14.98 -0.38 -4.80
N ALA A 206 14.91 0.94 -4.56
CA ALA A 206 14.43 1.50 -3.30
C ALA A 206 12.94 1.27 -3.08
N VAL A 207 12.13 1.27 -4.14
CA VAL A 207 10.72 0.85 -4.06
C VAL A 207 10.63 -0.63 -3.63
N ARG A 208 11.36 -1.53 -4.30
CA ARG A 208 11.33 -2.98 -3.96
C ARG A 208 11.87 -3.25 -2.56
N LEU A 209 13.01 -2.68 -2.22
CA LEU A 209 13.63 -2.81 -0.90
C LEU A 209 12.67 -2.32 0.19
N GLY A 210 12.00 -1.18 -0.03
CA GLY A 210 11.02 -0.66 0.92
C GLY A 210 9.91 -1.65 1.24
N PHE A 211 9.28 -2.24 0.22
CA PHE A 211 8.25 -3.27 0.40
C PHE A 211 8.78 -4.54 1.07
N ILE A 212 9.99 -4.97 0.72
CA ILE A 212 10.63 -6.15 1.31
C ILE A 212 10.92 -5.90 2.81
N GLN A 213 11.53 -4.77 3.14
CA GLN A 213 11.83 -4.41 4.53
C GLN A 213 10.55 -4.25 5.37
N GLN A 214 9.49 -3.67 4.82
CA GLN A 214 8.19 -3.59 5.50
C GLN A 214 7.69 -4.97 5.94
N ARG A 215 7.73 -5.95 5.02
CA ARG A 215 7.32 -7.33 5.29
C ARG A 215 8.23 -8.02 6.30
N ILE A 216 9.54 -7.82 6.20
CA ILE A 216 10.51 -8.38 7.16
C ILE A 216 10.23 -7.83 8.56
N GLN A 217 9.99 -6.52 8.70
CA GLN A 217 9.72 -5.91 10.01
C GLN A 217 8.40 -6.38 10.61
N ALA A 218 7.34 -6.49 9.80
CA ALA A 218 6.09 -7.08 10.24
C ALA A 218 6.28 -8.54 10.72
N PHE A 219 7.05 -9.34 9.98
CA PHE A 219 7.36 -10.72 10.37
C PHE A 219 8.18 -10.80 11.67
N ILE A 220 9.20 -9.95 11.84
CA ILE A 220 10.00 -9.87 13.07
C ILE A 220 9.10 -9.54 14.26
N ARG A 221 8.21 -8.55 14.14
CA ARG A 221 7.25 -8.18 15.19
C ARG A 221 6.33 -9.34 15.53
N GLN A 222 5.73 -9.99 14.53
CA GLN A 222 4.88 -11.17 14.73
C GLN A 222 5.61 -12.33 15.41
N PHE A 223 6.88 -12.56 15.07
CA PHE A 223 7.71 -13.59 15.69
C PHE A 223 7.93 -13.30 17.19
N HIS A 224 8.31 -12.07 17.55
CA HIS A 224 8.45 -11.69 18.97
C HIS A 224 7.15 -11.81 19.76
N LEU A 225 6.01 -11.58 19.11
CA LEU A 225 4.71 -11.81 19.73
C LEU A 225 4.52 -13.28 20.13
N GLN A 226 4.93 -14.24 19.28
CA GLN A 226 4.76 -15.69 19.53
C GLN A 226 5.51 -16.19 20.77
N GLU A 227 6.53 -15.47 21.22
CA GLU A 227 7.31 -15.81 22.41
C GLU A 227 6.65 -15.30 23.73
N ALA A 228 5.59 -14.49 23.66
CA ALA A 228 4.86 -13.94 24.82
C ALA A 228 3.61 -14.76 25.23
N ASP A 229 3.05 -14.55 26.43
CA ASP A 229 1.75 -15.12 26.82
C ASP A 229 0.63 -14.41 26.05
N GLN A 230 -0.01 -15.12 25.12
CA GLN A 230 -0.83 -14.48 24.08
C GLN A 230 -2.34 -14.60 24.36
N PRO A 231 -3.12 -13.54 24.04
CA PRO A 231 -4.56 -13.68 23.87
C PRO A 231 -4.91 -14.79 22.87
N ILE A 232 -6.13 -15.33 23.02
CA ILE A 232 -6.66 -16.31 22.07
C ILE A 232 -6.93 -15.65 20.71
N SER A 233 -6.86 -16.45 19.65
CA SER A 233 -7.34 -16.00 18.32
C SER A 233 -8.85 -16.20 18.20
N ILE A 234 -9.49 -15.46 17.31
CA ILE A 234 -10.91 -15.66 16.97
C ILE A 234 -11.16 -17.07 16.44
N ARG A 235 -10.22 -17.63 15.67
CA ARG A 235 -10.30 -19.02 15.21
C ARG A 235 -10.32 -20.00 16.39
N THR A 236 -9.42 -19.83 17.36
CA THR A 236 -9.38 -20.67 18.57
C THR A 236 -10.67 -20.56 19.39
N LEU A 237 -11.24 -19.36 19.50
CA LEU A 237 -12.53 -19.14 20.15
C LEU A 237 -13.65 -19.94 19.45
N ILE A 238 -13.72 -19.86 18.12
CA ILE A 238 -14.71 -20.57 17.31
C ILE A 238 -14.55 -22.09 17.44
N ASP A 239 -13.34 -22.61 17.26
CA ASP A 239 -13.07 -24.05 17.34
C ASP A 239 -13.48 -24.59 18.71
N THR A 240 -13.06 -23.91 19.79
CA THR A 240 -13.42 -24.29 21.16
C THR A 240 -14.93 -24.25 21.39
N GLY A 241 -15.64 -23.26 20.84
CA GLY A 241 -17.07 -23.13 21.00
C GLY A 241 -17.87 -24.21 20.26
N PHE A 242 -17.43 -24.65 19.08
CA PHE A 242 -18.02 -25.81 18.39
C PHE A 242 -17.68 -27.12 19.09
N ASP A 243 -16.44 -27.32 19.52
CA ASP A 243 -16.02 -28.56 20.19
C ASP A 243 -16.74 -28.76 21.55
N ARG A 244 -17.19 -27.67 22.19
CA ARG A 244 -18.02 -27.68 23.40
C ARG A 244 -19.52 -27.69 23.14
N GLY A 245 -19.96 -27.65 21.89
CA GLY A 245 -21.38 -27.59 21.49
C GLY A 245 -22.06 -26.23 21.68
N SER A 246 -21.37 -25.22 22.22
CA SER A 246 -21.92 -23.87 22.45
C SER A 246 -22.33 -23.16 21.15
N PHE A 247 -21.70 -23.51 20.02
CA PHE A 247 -21.97 -22.91 18.70
C PHE A 247 -22.74 -23.83 17.75
N ASP A 248 -23.27 -24.96 18.22
CA ASP A 248 -23.96 -25.90 17.33
C ASP A 248 -25.15 -25.28 16.57
N ASN A 249 -25.86 -24.35 17.19
CA ASN A 249 -27.00 -23.69 16.58
C ASN A 249 -26.66 -22.34 15.91
N LEU A 250 -25.37 -21.98 15.79
CA LEU A 250 -24.96 -20.70 15.20
C LEU A 250 -25.24 -20.64 13.69
N LEU A 251 -25.18 -21.78 13.01
CA LEU A 251 -25.39 -21.91 11.57
C LEU A 251 -26.32 -23.10 11.29
N GLU A 252 -27.34 -22.87 10.47
CA GLU A 252 -28.29 -23.90 10.03
C GLU A 252 -28.27 -24.02 8.51
N ILE A 253 -28.40 -25.25 8.00
CA ILE A 253 -28.64 -25.47 6.57
C ILE A 253 -30.12 -25.24 6.26
N LYS A 254 -30.41 -24.32 5.34
CA LYS A 254 -31.75 -24.14 4.75
C LYS A 254 -31.73 -24.56 3.30
N ASP A 255 -32.66 -25.41 2.89
CA ASP A 255 -32.75 -25.91 1.51
C ASP A 255 -33.41 -24.91 0.52
N HIS A 256 -34.18 -23.95 1.03
CA HIS A 256 -34.91 -22.97 0.22
C HIS A 256 -34.48 -21.52 0.52
N PRO A 257 -34.43 -20.63 -0.50
CA PRO A 257 -34.69 -20.88 -1.92
C PRO A 257 -33.55 -21.64 -2.63
N VAL A 258 -32.36 -21.67 -2.02
CA VAL A 258 -31.19 -22.46 -2.45
C VAL A 258 -30.56 -23.02 -1.19
N ARG A 259 -30.10 -24.29 -1.25
CA ARG A 259 -29.43 -24.95 -0.15
C ARG A 259 -28.17 -24.19 0.27
N ARG A 260 -28.14 -23.70 1.52
CA ARG A 260 -27.04 -22.89 2.07
C ARG A 260 -27.02 -22.90 3.60
N PHE A 261 -25.86 -22.59 4.17
CA PHE A 261 -25.79 -22.20 5.58
C PHE A 261 -26.39 -20.80 5.76
N VAL A 262 -27.13 -20.63 6.86
CA VAL A 262 -27.72 -19.37 7.29
C VAL A 262 -27.26 -19.11 8.72
N LEU A 263 -26.70 -17.92 8.95
CA LEU A 263 -26.31 -17.46 10.27
C LEU A 263 -27.56 -17.23 11.14
N LEU A 264 -27.64 -17.93 12.26
CA LEU A 264 -28.69 -17.80 13.27
C LEU A 264 -28.14 -17.11 14.51
N MET A 265 -27.43 -16.00 14.33
CA MET A 265 -26.91 -15.24 15.45
C MET A 265 -27.98 -14.23 15.92
N PRO A 266 -28.61 -14.45 17.09
CA PRO A 266 -29.57 -13.49 17.61
C PRO A 266 -28.82 -12.23 18.08
N ALA A 267 -29.42 -11.07 17.84
CA ALA A 267 -28.93 -9.76 18.27
C ALA A 267 -29.11 -9.60 19.80
N ILE A 268 -28.43 -10.44 20.59
CA ILE A 268 -28.53 -10.48 22.05
C ILE A 268 -27.42 -9.60 22.65
N PRO A 269 -27.76 -8.51 23.35
CA PRO A 269 -26.77 -7.57 23.90
C PRO A 269 -25.67 -8.25 24.71
N VAL A 270 -26.02 -9.18 25.62
CA VAL A 270 -25.04 -9.87 26.49
C VAL A 270 -23.96 -10.63 25.70
N VAL A 271 -24.32 -11.23 24.56
CA VAL A 271 -23.35 -11.95 23.71
C VAL A 271 -22.45 -10.96 22.98
N PHE A 272 -23.03 -9.88 22.49
CA PHE A 272 -22.28 -8.82 21.80
C PHE A 272 -21.33 -8.09 22.75
N ASP A 273 -21.78 -7.78 23.96
CA ASP A 273 -20.97 -7.16 25.02
C ASP A 273 -19.76 -8.03 25.37
N ALA A 274 -19.96 -9.34 25.51
CA ALA A 274 -18.92 -10.26 25.92
C ALA A 274 -17.81 -10.46 24.87
N TRP A 275 -18.13 -10.44 23.57
CA TRP A 275 -17.18 -10.84 22.52
C TRP A 275 -16.83 -9.74 21.53
N PHE A 276 -17.76 -8.84 21.22
CA PHE A 276 -17.58 -7.85 20.16
C PHE A 276 -17.40 -6.43 20.69
N ALA A 277 -18.14 -6.03 21.73
CA ALA A 277 -18.08 -4.67 22.26
C ALA A 277 -16.91 -4.44 23.24
N THR A 278 -16.26 -5.51 23.74
CA THR A 278 -15.10 -5.42 24.64
C THR A 278 -13.88 -4.77 23.98
N ASP A 279 -13.15 -3.97 24.73
CA ASP A 279 -11.87 -3.35 24.33
C ASP A 279 -10.68 -4.32 24.43
N GLU A 280 -10.87 -5.49 25.03
CA GLU A 280 -9.84 -6.54 25.06
C GLU A 280 -9.52 -7.01 23.64
N LEU A 281 -8.23 -7.05 23.31
CA LEU A 281 -7.75 -7.39 21.98
C LEU A 281 -7.54 -8.90 21.83
N PHE A 282 -8.06 -9.46 20.76
CA PHE A 282 -7.71 -10.80 20.29
C PHE A 282 -6.33 -10.78 19.63
N ARG A 283 -5.72 -11.97 19.52
CA ARG A 283 -4.43 -12.15 18.85
C ARG A 283 -4.42 -11.56 17.44
N ASP A 284 -5.50 -11.78 16.69
CA ASP A 284 -5.67 -11.29 15.31
C ASP A 284 -5.55 -9.76 15.25
N GLU A 285 -6.14 -9.05 16.22
CA GLU A 285 -6.14 -7.58 16.26
C GLU A 285 -4.78 -7.03 16.69
N ILE A 286 -4.09 -7.70 17.62
CA ILE A 286 -2.72 -7.35 18.00
C ILE A 286 -1.79 -7.47 16.79
N GLN A 287 -1.91 -8.54 16.00
CA GLN A 287 -1.12 -8.72 14.79
C GLN A 287 -1.35 -7.58 13.78
N MET A 288 -2.59 -7.14 13.59
CA MET A 288 -2.90 -5.99 12.74
C MET A 288 -2.31 -4.68 13.27
N LEU A 289 -2.41 -4.44 14.58
CA LEU A 289 -1.81 -3.26 15.20
C LEU A 289 -0.28 -3.25 15.04
N MET A 290 0.37 -4.41 15.17
CA MET A 290 1.81 -4.53 14.94
C MET A 290 2.23 -4.19 13.50
N GLU A 291 1.37 -4.45 12.51
CA GLU A 291 1.63 -4.04 11.12
C GLU A 291 1.54 -2.52 10.95
N LEU A 292 0.59 -1.87 11.65
CA LEU A 292 0.50 -0.40 11.70
C LEU A 292 1.69 0.23 12.42
N ASP A 293 2.22 -0.46 13.43
CA ASP A 293 3.33 -0.02 14.26
C ASP A 293 4.69 0.03 13.54
N VAL A 294 4.84 -0.64 12.39
CA VAL A 294 6.13 -0.76 11.70
C VAL A 294 6.76 0.60 11.37
N ASP A 295 5.93 1.59 11.03
CA ASP A 295 6.35 2.97 10.73
C ASP A 295 5.74 3.98 11.74
N HIS A 296 5.37 3.51 12.94
CA HIS A 296 4.84 4.35 14.02
C HIS A 296 5.96 4.79 14.97
N PHE A 297 5.89 6.05 15.43
CA PHE A 297 6.92 6.68 16.28
C PHE A 297 6.48 6.87 17.73
N GLY A 298 5.23 6.51 18.05
CA GLY A 298 4.70 6.51 19.42
C GLY A 298 4.80 5.12 20.08
N THR A 299 4.01 4.95 21.13
CA THR A 299 3.84 3.70 21.87
C THR A 299 2.77 2.82 21.23
N PHE A 300 2.72 1.54 21.61
CA PHE A 300 1.66 0.63 21.15
C PHE A 300 0.26 1.14 21.52
N ASP A 301 0.11 1.78 22.68
CA ASP A 301 -1.16 2.36 23.13
C ASP A 301 -1.60 3.52 22.23
N ASP A 302 -0.66 4.25 21.62
CA ASP A 302 -0.96 5.34 20.68
C ASP A 302 -1.56 4.83 19.35
N LEU A 303 -1.55 3.51 19.11
CA LEU A 303 -2.23 2.89 17.97
C LEU A 303 -3.76 2.81 18.18
N VAL A 304 -4.25 3.10 19.40
CA VAL A 304 -5.65 3.39 19.68
C VAL A 304 -5.87 4.90 19.58
N PHE A 305 -6.25 5.37 18.39
CA PHE A 305 -6.39 6.80 18.10
C PHE A 305 -7.72 7.13 17.42
N PRO A 306 -8.22 8.37 17.54
CA PRO A 306 -9.40 8.82 16.81
C PRO A 306 -9.11 8.89 15.31
N ILE A 307 -9.93 8.22 14.50
CA ILE A 307 -9.95 8.34 13.04
C ILE A 307 -10.83 9.53 12.64
N THR A 308 -11.96 9.70 13.33
CA THR A 308 -12.87 10.84 13.24
C THR A 308 -13.20 11.33 14.65
N ASP A 309 -14.09 12.34 14.76
CA ASP A 309 -14.57 12.81 16.06
C ASP A 309 -15.35 11.75 16.86
N ARG A 310 -15.82 10.67 16.21
CA ARG A 310 -16.63 9.61 16.85
C ARG A 310 -16.06 8.22 16.72
N ILE A 311 -15.29 7.93 15.67
CA ILE A 311 -14.74 6.60 15.37
C ILE A 311 -13.26 6.56 15.70
N SER A 312 -12.87 5.56 16.50
CA SER A 312 -11.47 5.22 16.79
C SER A 312 -10.96 4.06 15.94
N SER A 313 -9.65 3.84 15.92
CA SER A 313 -9.06 2.62 15.33
C SER A 313 -9.59 1.35 16.00
N LEU A 314 -9.87 1.38 17.31
CA LEU A 314 -10.45 0.26 18.04
C LEU A 314 -11.90 -0.04 17.60
N ASP A 315 -12.71 0.98 17.32
CA ASP A 315 -14.08 0.78 16.79
C ASP A 315 -14.06 0.06 15.42
N VAL A 316 -13.06 0.35 14.58
CA VAL A 316 -12.84 -0.35 13.31
C VAL A 316 -12.41 -1.81 13.55
N LEU A 317 -11.49 -2.06 14.49
CA LEU A 317 -11.06 -3.42 14.85
C LEU A 317 -12.23 -4.27 15.38
N LYS A 318 -13.08 -3.73 16.25
CA LYS A 318 -14.30 -4.41 16.72
C LYS A 318 -15.24 -4.78 15.58
N THR A 319 -15.38 -3.89 14.59
CA THR A 319 -16.14 -4.18 13.37
C THR A 319 -15.50 -5.34 12.60
N GLN A 320 -14.18 -5.36 12.43
CA GLN A 320 -13.47 -6.47 11.78
C GLN A 320 -13.60 -7.78 12.53
N ARG A 321 -13.50 -7.75 13.86
CA ARG A 321 -13.65 -8.90 14.76
C ARG A 321 -14.96 -9.64 14.50
N TYR A 322 -16.05 -8.90 14.34
CA TYR A 322 -17.36 -9.45 14.02
C TYR A 322 -17.35 -10.26 12.71
N PHE A 323 -16.77 -9.72 11.65
CA PHE A 323 -16.68 -10.42 10.36
C PHE A 323 -15.65 -11.57 10.37
N ASN A 324 -14.57 -11.45 11.15
CA ASN A 324 -13.63 -12.55 11.38
C ASN A 324 -14.33 -13.72 12.08
N PHE A 325 -15.13 -13.43 13.12
CA PHE A 325 -15.92 -14.43 13.83
C PHE A 325 -16.88 -15.15 12.88
N ILE A 326 -17.66 -14.39 12.09
CA ILE A 326 -18.59 -14.99 11.12
C ILE A 326 -17.83 -15.84 10.11
N SER A 327 -16.74 -15.31 9.54
CA SER A 327 -15.93 -16.05 8.57
C SER A 327 -15.44 -17.37 9.16
N CYS A 328 -14.84 -17.35 10.35
CA CYS A 328 -14.33 -18.54 11.01
C CYS A 328 -15.45 -19.55 11.30
N ALA A 329 -16.64 -19.10 11.73
CA ALA A 329 -17.78 -19.97 11.99
C ALA A 329 -18.25 -20.72 10.73
N TYR A 330 -18.41 -20.02 9.60
CA TYR A 330 -18.77 -20.66 8.34
C TYR A 330 -17.73 -21.69 7.91
N GLN A 331 -16.44 -21.34 8.00
CA GLN A 331 -15.37 -22.23 7.57
C GLN A 331 -15.24 -23.48 8.45
N ARG A 332 -15.40 -23.32 9.77
CA ARG A 332 -15.42 -24.45 10.71
C ARG A 332 -16.57 -25.42 10.41
N ARG A 333 -17.77 -24.91 10.10
CA ARG A 333 -18.91 -25.75 9.68
C ARG A 333 -18.73 -26.40 8.31
N LEU A 334 -18.12 -25.69 7.36
CA LEU A 334 -17.82 -26.25 6.04
C LEU A 334 -16.79 -27.40 6.16
N ALA A 335 -15.83 -27.29 7.08
CA ALA A 335 -14.82 -28.33 7.31
C ALA A 335 -15.42 -29.67 7.78
N ASP A 336 -16.56 -29.65 8.49
CA ASP A 336 -17.25 -30.86 8.95
C ASP A 336 -17.89 -31.69 7.81
N ILE A 337 -18.14 -31.08 6.66
CA ILE A 337 -18.80 -31.75 5.53
C ILE A 337 -17.79 -32.64 4.81
N SER A 338 -17.95 -33.96 4.92
CA SER A 338 -17.01 -34.92 4.32
C SER A 338 -17.07 -34.99 2.79
N ASN A 339 -18.23 -34.71 2.18
CA ASN A 339 -18.38 -34.71 0.73
C ASN A 339 -17.79 -33.41 0.13
N ALA A 340 -16.74 -33.53 -0.67
CA ALA A 340 -16.04 -32.39 -1.25
C ALA A 340 -16.92 -31.54 -2.18
N VAL A 341 -17.76 -32.19 -3.01
CA VAL A 341 -18.67 -31.48 -3.95
C VAL A 341 -19.71 -30.69 -3.16
N GLU A 342 -20.30 -31.32 -2.16
CA GLU A 342 -21.29 -30.68 -1.30
C GLU A 342 -20.69 -29.49 -0.52
N ARG A 343 -19.49 -29.68 0.04
CA ARG A 343 -18.75 -28.62 0.74
C ARG A 343 -18.51 -27.43 -0.17
N GLU A 344 -18.15 -27.68 -1.41
CA GLU A 344 -17.87 -26.65 -2.41
C GLU A 344 -19.14 -25.89 -2.83
N GLU A 345 -20.23 -26.59 -3.13
CA GLU A 345 -21.54 -25.98 -3.40
C GLU A 345 -22.02 -25.11 -2.23
N LEU A 346 -21.88 -25.60 -0.99
CA LEU A 346 -22.24 -24.85 0.20
C LEU A 346 -21.32 -23.65 0.40
N THR A 347 -20.03 -23.76 0.10
CA THR A 347 -19.10 -22.63 0.14
C THR A 347 -19.56 -21.52 -0.81
N LEU A 348 -19.90 -21.87 -2.05
CA LEU A 348 -20.37 -20.94 -3.09
C LEU A 348 -21.67 -20.23 -2.72
N THR A 349 -22.59 -20.93 -2.07
CA THR A 349 -23.94 -20.43 -1.77
C THR A 349 -24.04 -19.67 -0.44
N SER A 350 -23.04 -19.83 0.45
CA SER A 350 -23.18 -19.45 1.86
C SER A 350 -22.17 -18.40 2.36
N THR A 351 -20.98 -18.31 1.78
CA THR A 351 -19.87 -17.54 2.40
C THR A 351 -19.81 -16.05 2.05
N LEU A 352 -20.66 -15.58 1.13
CA LEU A 352 -20.86 -14.16 0.88
C LEU A 352 -22.12 -13.70 1.62
N LEU A 353 -21.96 -12.73 2.53
CA LEU A 353 -23.04 -12.25 3.37
C LEU A 353 -23.86 -11.19 2.64
N ALA A 354 -25.18 -11.26 2.83
CA ALA A 354 -26.12 -10.21 2.48
C ALA A 354 -26.82 -9.76 3.75
N ILE A 355 -26.51 -8.54 4.21
CA ILE A 355 -27.06 -7.98 5.46
C ILE A 355 -27.91 -6.77 5.07
N SER A 356 -29.16 -6.69 5.54
CA SER A 356 -29.99 -5.51 5.26
C SER A 356 -29.37 -4.27 5.92
N HIS A 357 -29.62 -3.09 5.35
CA HIS A 357 -29.11 -1.83 5.91
C HIS A 357 -29.52 -1.65 7.38
N GLU A 358 -30.77 -1.96 7.71
CA GLU A 358 -31.31 -1.88 9.08
C GLU A 358 -30.60 -2.85 10.02
N ALA A 359 -30.47 -4.13 9.64
CA ALA A 359 -29.81 -5.13 10.48
C ALA A 359 -28.33 -4.81 10.68
N MET A 360 -27.66 -4.25 9.68
CA MET A 360 -26.26 -3.83 9.80
C MET A 360 -26.11 -2.70 10.83
N VAL A 361 -27.01 -1.71 10.81
CA VAL A 361 -27.02 -0.63 11.81
C VAL A 361 -27.29 -1.18 13.21
N GLU A 362 -28.28 -2.06 13.37
CA GLU A 362 -28.60 -2.70 14.66
C GLU A 362 -27.40 -3.48 15.22
N GLN A 363 -26.77 -4.31 14.38
CA GLN A 363 -25.59 -5.10 14.78
C GLN A 363 -24.41 -4.20 15.15
N MET A 364 -24.10 -3.17 14.35
CA MET A 364 -23.01 -2.25 14.67
C MET A 364 -23.31 -1.41 15.91
N GLN A 365 -24.58 -1.09 16.18
CA GLN A 365 -24.99 -0.40 17.40
C GLN A 365 -24.76 -1.27 18.64
N LEU A 366 -25.02 -2.58 18.57
CA LEU A 366 -24.69 -3.52 19.65
C LEU A 366 -23.18 -3.62 19.91
N ILE A 367 -22.34 -3.40 18.89
CA ILE A 367 -20.88 -3.45 19.03
C ILE A 367 -20.30 -2.12 19.52
N LEU A 368 -20.79 -1.01 18.98
CA LEU A 368 -20.21 0.33 19.18
C LEU A 368 -20.96 1.19 20.20
N GLY A 369 -22.09 0.70 20.71
CA GLY A 369 -22.89 1.31 21.77
C GLY A 369 -23.87 2.40 21.32
N THR A 370 -23.68 3.03 20.15
CA THR A 370 -24.57 4.08 19.65
C THR A 370 -24.89 3.92 18.16
N GLU A 371 -26.10 4.31 17.76
CA GLU A 371 -26.53 4.33 16.37
C GLU A 371 -25.67 5.30 15.52
N ASP A 372 -25.25 6.42 16.11
CA ASP A 372 -24.40 7.40 15.46
C ASP A 372 -23.04 6.82 15.05
N LYS A 373 -22.36 6.11 15.96
CA LYS A 373 -21.12 5.39 15.64
C LYS A 373 -21.36 4.29 14.62
N ALA A 374 -22.45 3.54 14.76
CA ALA A 374 -22.82 2.47 13.84
C ALA A 374 -22.97 2.98 12.40
N ARG A 375 -23.70 4.09 12.20
CA ARG A 375 -23.88 4.69 10.87
C ARG A 375 -22.57 5.22 10.30
N GLU A 376 -21.76 5.86 11.13
CA GLU A 376 -20.49 6.43 10.68
C GLU A 376 -19.48 5.35 10.26
N VAL A 377 -19.31 4.27 11.03
CA VAL A 377 -18.40 3.17 10.63
C VAL A 377 -18.87 2.50 9.34
N ILE A 378 -20.18 2.33 9.16
CA ILE A 378 -20.75 1.77 7.94
C ILE A 378 -20.43 2.68 6.76
N GLU A 379 -20.61 4.00 6.90
CA GLU A 379 -20.31 4.97 5.84
C GLU A 379 -18.83 4.94 5.44
N LEU A 380 -17.92 4.82 6.41
CA LEU A 380 -16.48 4.74 6.18
C LEU A 380 -16.07 3.51 5.35
N LEU A 381 -16.78 2.39 5.53
CA LEU A 381 -16.50 1.10 4.89
C LEU A 381 -17.38 0.82 3.66
N LYS A 382 -18.35 1.69 3.37
CA LYS A 382 -19.31 1.54 2.28
C LYS A 382 -18.67 1.80 0.92
N MET A 383 -18.89 0.86 0.00
CA MET A 383 -18.62 1.01 -1.42
C MET A 383 -19.95 1.20 -2.16
N VAL A 384 -20.05 2.31 -2.91
CA VAL A 384 -21.19 2.57 -3.79
C VAL A 384 -20.81 2.19 -5.21
N PRO A 385 -21.43 1.15 -5.80
CA PRO A 385 -21.19 0.80 -7.19
C PRO A 385 -21.54 1.96 -8.14
N GLY A 386 -20.61 2.34 -9.00
CA GLY A 386 -20.75 3.49 -9.90
C GLY A 386 -19.87 4.68 -9.51
N ASP A 387 -19.35 4.71 -8.28
CA ASP A 387 -18.29 5.63 -7.90
C ASP A 387 -17.01 5.36 -8.71
N GLY A 388 -16.17 6.39 -8.85
CA GLY A 388 -14.97 6.33 -9.69
C GLY A 388 -13.86 5.41 -9.18
N HIS A 389 -13.81 5.14 -7.87
CA HIS A 389 -12.81 4.27 -7.26
C HIS A 389 -13.51 3.19 -6.43
N LEU A 390 -13.40 1.94 -6.89
CA LEU A 390 -13.91 0.76 -6.22
C LEU A 390 -12.71 -0.09 -5.81
N ASP A 391 -12.58 -0.40 -4.52
CA ASP A 391 -11.54 -1.26 -3.98
C ASP A 391 -12.11 -2.05 -2.79
N LEU A 392 -12.15 -3.38 -2.95
CA LEU A 392 -12.79 -4.29 -2.01
C LEU A 392 -12.08 -4.35 -0.66
N GLN A 393 -10.79 -4.05 -0.61
CA GLN A 393 -10.01 -4.05 0.62
C GLN A 393 -10.12 -2.71 1.37
N TYR A 394 -10.47 -1.62 0.68
CA TYR A 394 -10.66 -0.31 1.32
C TYR A 394 -12.09 -0.06 1.77
N ARG A 395 -13.07 -0.45 0.95
CA ARG A 395 -14.49 -0.24 1.21
C ARG A 395 -15.24 -1.56 1.01
N PRO A 396 -15.15 -2.51 1.95
CA PRO A 396 -15.63 -3.87 1.72
C PRO A 396 -17.16 -4.02 1.72
N PHE A 397 -17.94 -3.00 2.10
CA PHE A 397 -19.40 -3.09 2.18
C PHE A 397 -20.04 -2.60 0.88
N VAL A 398 -20.27 -3.50 -0.07
CA VAL A 398 -20.87 -3.14 -1.36
C VAL A 398 -22.36 -2.89 -1.19
N ASP A 399 -22.80 -1.65 -1.36
CA ASP A 399 -24.22 -1.27 -1.29
C ASP A 399 -24.96 -1.69 -2.56
N VAL A 400 -25.97 -2.55 -2.43
CA VAL A 400 -26.71 -3.14 -3.56
C VAL A 400 -28.23 -3.05 -3.39
N GLY A 401 -28.73 -1.91 -2.92
CA GLY A 401 -30.17 -1.65 -2.87
C GLY A 401 -30.83 -2.35 -1.68
N GLY A 402 -30.74 -1.70 -0.52
CA GLY A 402 -31.33 -2.15 0.74
C GLY A 402 -30.47 -3.18 1.51
N TYR A 403 -29.39 -3.67 0.90
CA TYR A 403 -28.47 -4.64 1.48
C TYR A 403 -27.01 -4.22 1.25
N TYR A 404 -26.15 -4.65 2.15
CA TYR A 404 -24.70 -4.71 1.96
C TYR A 404 -24.28 -6.13 1.61
N MET A 405 -23.53 -6.27 0.52
CA MET A 405 -22.83 -7.51 0.17
C MET A 405 -21.42 -7.48 0.74
N ILE A 406 -21.09 -8.47 1.55
CA ILE A 406 -19.85 -8.47 2.33
C ILE A 406 -19.15 -9.81 2.16
N ALA A 407 -17.88 -9.76 1.73
CA ALA A 407 -16.95 -10.89 1.77
C ALA A 407 -16.26 -10.89 3.15
N PRO A 408 -16.77 -11.65 4.13
CA PRO A 408 -16.38 -11.46 5.53
C PRO A 408 -14.90 -11.73 5.78
N HIS A 409 -14.28 -12.65 5.03
CA HIS A 409 -12.87 -12.93 5.21
C HIS A 409 -11.98 -11.83 4.62
N VAL A 410 -12.42 -11.14 3.55
CA VAL A 410 -11.71 -9.96 3.04
C VAL A 410 -11.73 -8.85 4.09
N VAL A 411 -12.88 -8.62 4.75
CA VAL A 411 -12.98 -7.68 5.89
C VAL A 411 -12.05 -8.09 7.03
N ALA A 412 -11.99 -9.39 7.33
CA ALA A 412 -11.27 -9.95 8.47
C ALA A 412 -9.75 -9.81 8.38
N VAL A 413 -9.16 -9.70 7.19
CA VAL A 413 -7.70 -9.66 7.02
C VAL A 413 -7.20 -8.40 6.32
N SER A 414 -8.09 -7.55 5.80
CA SER A 414 -7.71 -6.25 5.26
C SER A 414 -7.23 -5.33 6.38
N ASN A 415 -6.26 -4.45 6.10
CA ASN A 415 -5.84 -3.42 7.06
C ASN A 415 -6.84 -2.25 7.08
N LEU A 416 -8.04 -2.46 7.64
CA LEU A 416 -9.15 -1.50 7.55
C LEU A 416 -8.89 -0.20 8.31
N VAL A 417 -8.14 -0.22 9.42
CA VAL A 417 -7.76 1.01 10.13
C VAL A 417 -7.01 1.94 9.19
N ARG A 418 -5.94 1.44 8.55
CA ARG A 418 -5.16 2.21 7.57
C ARG A 418 -5.99 2.57 6.35
N ASN A 419 -6.72 1.61 5.79
CA ASN A 419 -7.49 1.84 4.57
C ASN A 419 -8.59 2.88 4.77
N THR A 420 -9.23 2.91 5.95
CA THR A 420 -10.21 3.93 6.31
C THR A 420 -9.59 5.32 6.34
N ILE A 421 -8.41 5.47 6.95
CA ILE A 421 -7.72 6.76 7.03
C ILE A 421 -7.34 7.26 5.64
N VAL A 422 -6.85 6.37 4.77
CA VAL A 422 -6.40 6.76 3.43
C VAL A 422 -7.57 7.01 2.48
N ALA A 423 -8.57 6.13 2.42
CA ALA A 423 -9.75 6.29 1.56
C ALA A 423 -10.53 7.58 1.85
N ASN A 424 -10.52 8.03 3.10
CA ASN A 424 -11.31 9.18 3.54
C ASN A 424 -10.46 10.43 3.83
N GLY A 425 -9.15 10.39 3.58
CA GLY A 425 -8.28 11.57 3.67
C GLY A 425 -7.98 12.07 5.08
N PHE A 426 -8.08 11.22 6.10
CA PHE A 426 -7.94 11.60 7.52
C PHE A 426 -6.50 11.62 8.04
N ARG A 427 -5.50 11.58 7.15
CA ARG A 427 -4.08 11.45 7.55
C ARG A 427 -3.62 12.60 8.46
N SER A 428 -4.02 13.83 8.18
CA SER A 428 -3.64 14.99 9.01
C SER A 428 -4.20 14.89 10.42
N ALA A 429 -5.40 14.33 10.59
CA ALA A 429 -5.96 14.07 11.90
C ALA A 429 -5.19 12.95 12.63
N ALA A 430 -4.82 11.89 11.91
CA ALA A 430 -4.08 10.75 12.46
C ALA A 430 -2.63 11.09 12.89
N ILE A 431 -1.97 12.09 12.28
CA ILE A 431 -0.64 12.57 12.72
C ILE A 431 -0.76 13.40 14.01
N GLY A 432 -1.91 14.03 14.25
CA GLY A 432 -2.14 14.89 15.40
C GLY A 432 -1.43 16.26 15.28
N SER A 433 -1.38 16.99 16.40
CA SER A 433 -0.82 18.35 16.46
C SER A 433 0.71 18.42 16.53
N LYS A 434 1.37 17.27 16.75
CA LYS A 434 2.83 17.14 16.82
C LYS A 434 3.26 15.96 15.95
N ASP A 435 4.14 16.19 14.99
CA ASP A 435 4.71 15.10 14.18
C ASP A 435 5.76 14.33 14.99
N LEU A 436 5.36 13.17 15.52
CA LEU A 436 6.23 12.32 16.34
C LEU A 436 7.50 11.88 15.60
N MET A 437 7.45 11.70 14.27
CA MET A 437 8.63 11.33 13.50
C MET A 437 9.71 12.43 13.57
N VAL A 438 9.31 13.69 13.40
CA VAL A 438 10.23 14.85 13.49
C VAL A 438 10.83 14.92 14.89
N HIS A 439 10.01 14.74 15.92
CA HIS A 439 10.46 14.77 17.31
C HIS A 439 11.44 13.63 17.61
N SER A 440 11.14 12.38 17.24
CA SER A 440 12.03 11.25 17.47
C SER A 440 13.37 11.39 16.76
N VAL A 441 13.40 11.92 15.53
CA VAL A 441 14.65 12.18 14.81
C VAL A 441 15.44 13.32 15.48
N ALA A 442 14.77 14.40 15.89
CA ALA A 442 15.40 15.51 16.59
C ALA A 442 15.99 15.08 17.93
N ASP A 443 15.28 14.25 18.70
CA ASP A 443 15.75 13.73 19.98
C ASP A 443 16.93 12.78 19.79
N ALA A 444 16.90 11.89 18.79
CA ALA A 444 18.04 11.05 18.46
C ALA A 444 19.29 11.88 18.11
N LEU A 445 19.13 12.98 17.36
CA LEU A 445 20.23 13.91 17.05
C LEU A 445 20.76 14.61 18.32
N ARG A 446 19.88 15.06 19.21
CA ARG A 446 20.27 15.67 20.50
C ARG A 446 21.02 14.68 21.38
N SER A 447 20.53 13.44 21.49
CA SER A 447 21.19 12.35 22.22
C SER A 447 22.55 12.00 21.62
N ALA A 448 22.69 12.12 20.30
CA ALA A 448 23.96 12.01 19.58
C ALA A 448 24.84 13.28 19.68
N GLY A 449 24.51 14.25 20.54
CA GLY A 449 25.35 15.40 20.86
C GLY A 449 25.28 16.57 19.86
N PHE A 450 24.27 16.63 19.00
CA PHE A 450 24.04 17.78 18.13
C PHE A 450 23.30 18.92 18.86
N GLU A 451 23.60 20.17 18.49
CA GLU A 451 22.69 21.31 18.69
C GLU A 451 21.54 21.16 17.67
N VAL A 452 20.29 21.08 18.11
CA VAL A 452 19.15 20.74 17.22
C VAL A 452 17.96 21.67 17.42
N GLU A 453 17.44 22.21 16.33
CA GLU A 453 16.18 22.93 16.26
C GLU A 453 15.24 22.24 15.27
N SER A 454 13.95 22.14 15.60
CA SER A 454 12.91 21.55 14.74
C SER A 454 11.79 22.56 14.45
N ASP A 455 11.09 22.41 13.34
CA ASP A 455 9.98 23.28 12.90
C ASP A 455 10.36 24.78 12.80
N LEU A 456 11.61 25.06 12.38
CA LEU A 456 12.15 26.41 12.36
C LEU A 456 11.56 27.25 11.22
N LYS A 457 10.89 28.34 11.58
CA LYS A 457 10.43 29.39 10.64
C LYS A 457 11.30 30.63 10.74
N SER A 458 12.13 30.87 9.74
CA SER A 458 13.11 31.96 9.73
C SER A 458 13.08 32.79 8.45
N LYS A 459 13.66 33.99 8.50
CA LYS A 459 13.95 34.80 7.31
C LYS A 459 15.45 35.02 7.21
N ILE A 460 16.11 34.37 6.26
CA ILE A 460 17.56 34.45 6.01
C ILE A 460 17.77 34.76 4.54
N ALA A 461 18.76 35.60 4.23
CA ALA A 461 19.02 36.09 2.87
C ALA A 461 17.77 36.67 2.16
N GLY A 462 16.86 37.29 2.92
CA GLY A 462 15.62 37.85 2.39
C GLY A 462 14.51 36.83 2.11
N GLN A 463 14.80 35.52 2.17
CA GLN A 463 13.85 34.44 1.90
C GLN A 463 13.24 33.90 3.20
N LYS A 464 11.94 33.56 3.15
CA LYS A 464 11.29 32.81 4.23
C LYS A 464 11.67 31.33 4.10
N LEU A 465 12.26 30.79 5.16
CA LEU A 465 12.65 29.40 5.28
C LEU A 465 11.78 28.74 6.34
N GLU A 466 11.27 27.58 6.00
CA GLU A 466 10.67 26.61 6.94
C GLU A 466 11.59 25.40 6.87
N LEU A 467 12.14 24.96 7.99
CA LEU A 467 13.09 23.85 8.08
C LEU A 467 12.54 22.85 9.09
N ASP A 468 12.31 21.61 8.66
CA ASP A 468 11.74 20.58 9.55
C ASP A 468 12.74 20.24 10.67
N ILE A 469 14.02 19.99 10.34
CA ILE A 469 15.10 19.82 11.32
C ILE A 469 16.39 20.49 10.83
N VAL A 470 17.04 21.23 11.74
CA VAL A 470 18.41 21.74 11.59
C VAL A 470 19.24 21.20 12.75
N ALA A 471 20.38 20.61 12.44
CA ALA A 471 21.30 20.09 13.45
C ALA A 471 22.75 20.51 13.18
N ARG A 472 23.51 20.79 14.24
CA ARG A 472 24.93 21.16 14.15
C ARG A 472 25.77 20.40 15.17
N ARG A 473 26.91 19.88 14.70
CA ARG A 473 27.97 19.30 15.55
C ARG A 473 29.28 19.44 14.81
N ASP A 474 30.35 19.74 15.53
CA ASP A 474 31.69 19.96 14.96
C ASP A 474 31.68 21.01 13.83
N ASP A 475 32.20 20.68 12.64
CA ASP A 475 32.20 21.49 11.44
C ASP A 475 31.08 21.11 10.45
N VAL A 476 29.99 20.51 10.93
CA VAL A 476 28.89 20.01 10.10
C VAL A 476 27.55 20.68 10.45
N LEU A 477 26.85 21.14 9.41
CA LEU A 477 25.46 21.62 9.48
C LEU A 477 24.56 20.70 8.67
N ILE A 478 23.55 20.11 9.31
CA ILE A 478 22.62 19.15 8.71
C ILE A 478 21.25 19.80 8.57
N LEU A 479 20.68 19.74 7.36
CA LEU A 479 19.34 20.20 7.06
C LEU A 479 18.49 19.01 6.60
N LEU A 480 17.45 18.67 7.35
CA LEU A 480 16.56 17.56 7.01
C LEU A 480 15.16 18.07 6.66
N GLU A 481 14.60 17.52 5.59
CA GLU A 481 13.20 17.64 5.23
C GLU A 481 12.48 16.33 5.55
N CYS A 482 11.48 16.40 6.42
CA CYS A 482 10.76 15.27 6.97
C CYS A 482 9.41 15.09 6.26
N LYS A 483 9.06 13.87 5.85
CA LYS A 483 7.76 13.54 5.23
C LYS A 483 7.14 12.29 5.86
N ASN A 484 6.11 12.50 6.68
CA ASN A 484 5.40 11.46 7.42
C ASN A 484 4.20 10.88 6.64
N ALA A 485 4.46 10.17 5.54
CA ALA A 485 3.44 9.46 4.77
C ALA A 485 3.40 7.96 5.16
N TYR A 486 2.22 7.35 5.15
CA TYR A 486 2.08 5.89 5.29
C TYR A 486 2.86 5.13 4.24
N HIS A 487 3.18 3.87 4.54
CA HIS A 487 3.65 2.93 3.53
C HIS A 487 2.59 2.81 2.41
N PRO A 488 2.96 3.11 1.15
CA PRO A 488 2.02 3.02 0.04
C PRO A 488 1.74 1.56 -0.29
N VAL A 489 0.50 1.21 -0.61
CA VAL A 489 0.11 -0.15 -1.05
C VAL A 489 -0.31 -0.19 -2.51
N SER A 490 -0.30 0.96 -3.19
CA SER A 490 -0.57 1.08 -4.63
C SER A 490 0.34 2.12 -5.28
N VAL A 491 0.43 2.07 -6.62
CA VAL A 491 1.16 3.08 -7.41
C VAL A 491 0.59 4.49 -7.20
N HIS A 492 -0.73 4.60 -7.01
CA HIS A 492 -1.38 5.88 -6.75
C HIS A 492 -0.85 6.54 -5.47
N GLU A 493 -0.69 5.77 -4.40
CA GLU A 493 -0.17 6.28 -3.13
C GLU A 493 1.34 6.53 -3.18
N ALA A 494 2.10 5.65 -3.85
CA ALA A 494 3.54 5.84 -4.03
C ALA A 494 3.83 7.14 -4.79
N ARG A 495 2.98 7.52 -5.76
CA ARG A 495 3.03 8.82 -6.43
C ARG A 495 2.89 9.99 -5.45
N ASN A 496 2.01 9.91 -4.46
CA ASN A 496 1.85 10.97 -3.47
C ASN A 496 3.13 11.13 -2.65
N SER A 497 3.72 10.03 -2.18
CA SER A 497 5.01 10.04 -1.48
C SER A 497 6.11 10.66 -2.34
N TRP A 498 6.20 10.28 -3.62
CA TRP A 498 7.16 10.84 -4.56
C TRP A 498 6.96 12.34 -4.81
N ASP A 499 5.72 12.81 -4.91
CA ASP A 499 5.40 14.23 -5.07
C ASP A 499 5.85 15.06 -3.85
N HIS A 500 5.75 14.51 -2.64
CA HIS A 500 6.29 15.12 -1.43
C HIS A 500 7.81 15.15 -1.41
N ILE A 501 8.47 14.04 -1.76
CA ILE A 501 9.94 13.94 -1.89
C ILE A 501 10.46 14.96 -2.91
N ARG A 502 9.79 15.10 -4.06
CA ARG A 502 10.18 16.07 -5.09
C ARG A 502 10.07 17.51 -4.64
N LYS A 503 9.06 17.85 -3.83
CA LYS A 503 8.94 19.19 -3.23
C LYS A 503 10.06 19.43 -2.21
N ALA A 504 10.34 18.44 -1.36
CA ALA A 504 11.43 18.49 -0.39
C ALA A 504 12.79 18.71 -1.05
N GLY A 505 13.10 17.97 -2.12
CA GLY A 505 14.35 18.16 -2.87
C GLY A 505 14.53 19.59 -3.38
N LYS A 506 13.50 20.18 -4.00
CA LYS A 506 13.56 21.58 -4.45
C LYS A 506 13.76 22.58 -3.32
N GLN A 507 13.19 22.31 -2.15
CA GLN A 507 13.38 23.17 -0.98
C GLN A 507 14.80 23.04 -0.44
N LEU A 508 15.35 21.83 -0.42
CA LEU A 508 16.73 21.58 0.00
C LEU A 508 17.75 22.18 -0.96
N ASP A 509 17.52 22.14 -2.29
CA ASP A 509 18.36 22.82 -3.29
C ASP A 509 18.56 24.30 -2.92
N ILE A 510 17.43 25.01 -2.70
CA ILE A 510 17.44 26.44 -2.34
C ILE A 510 18.18 26.69 -1.02
N ARG A 511 18.00 25.82 -0.03
CA ARG A 511 18.59 26.00 1.30
C ARG A 511 20.08 25.67 1.32
N GLN A 512 20.48 24.64 0.59
CA GLN A 512 21.88 24.29 0.43
C GLN A 512 22.65 25.47 -0.19
N ASP A 513 22.08 26.11 -1.22
CA ASP A 513 22.65 27.32 -1.83
C ASP A 513 22.74 28.49 -0.84
N ILE A 514 21.67 28.75 -0.07
CA ILE A 514 21.65 29.84 0.93
C ILE A 514 22.71 29.62 2.01
N PHE A 515 22.80 28.41 2.54
CA PHE A 515 23.70 28.09 3.65
C PHE A 515 25.12 27.72 3.20
N ALA A 516 25.40 27.67 1.89
CA ALA A 516 26.77 27.62 1.38
C ALA A 516 27.57 28.88 1.74
N ASP A 517 26.89 30.02 1.93
CA ASP A 517 27.45 31.28 2.41
C ASP A 517 27.62 31.29 3.95
N PRO A 518 28.86 31.36 4.46
CA PRO A 518 29.11 31.43 5.90
C PRO A 518 28.37 32.57 6.61
N ALA A 519 28.14 33.72 5.97
CA ALA A 519 27.43 34.83 6.59
C ALA A 519 25.96 34.50 6.88
N ASN A 520 25.35 33.60 6.10
CA ASN A 520 23.99 33.12 6.35
C ASN A 520 23.98 32.03 7.43
N GLN A 521 25.04 31.22 7.54
CA GLN A 521 25.22 30.30 8.66
C GLN A 521 25.35 31.07 9.98
N SER A 522 26.18 32.12 10.04
CA SER A 522 26.33 32.98 11.23
C SER A 522 24.99 33.57 11.70
N LYS A 523 24.18 34.10 10.78
CA LYS A 523 22.83 34.62 11.09
C LYS A 523 21.90 33.55 11.64
N LEU A 524 22.01 32.32 11.16
CA LEU A 524 21.25 31.19 11.69
C LEU A 524 21.70 30.86 13.11
N PHE A 525 23.01 30.74 13.35
CA PHE A 525 23.56 30.39 14.66
C PHE A 525 23.27 31.45 15.72
N GLU A 526 23.43 32.73 15.39
CA GLU A 526 23.07 33.85 16.27
C GLU A 526 21.60 33.77 16.68
N ARG A 527 20.71 33.51 15.72
CA ARG A 527 19.27 33.40 15.97
C ARG A 527 18.92 32.20 16.87
N LEU A 528 19.62 31.08 16.70
CA LEU A 528 19.38 29.86 17.48
C LEU A 528 20.14 29.86 18.82
N GLY A 529 20.94 30.90 19.10
CA GLY A 529 21.78 30.97 20.29
C GLY A 529 22.93 29.95 20.29
N TRP A 530 23.29 29.40 19.14
CA TRP A 530 24.39 28.45 18.99
C TRP A 530 25.71 29.20 18.93
N LYS A 531 26.76 28.67 19.57
CA LYS A 531 28.06 29.34 19.60
C LYS A 531 28.63 29.44 18.20
N GLU A 532 28.95 30.65 17.73
CA GLU A 532 29.55 30.80 16.42
C GLU A 532 30.97 30.21 16.42
N ASN A 533 31.13 29.10 15.71
CA ASN A 533 32.42 28.48 15.42
C ASN A 533 32.57 28.44 13.89
N SER A 534 33.76 28.12 13.42
CA SER A 534 34.18 28.04 12.01
C SER A 534 33.09 27.57 11.03
N LYS A 535 33.21 27.99 9.77
CA LYS A 535 32.36 27.56 8.64
C LYS A 535 32.03 26.07 8.72
N CYS A 536 30.74 25.74 8.67
CA CYS A 536 30.28 24.36 8.61
C CYS A 536 30.11 23.89 7.16
N VAL A 537 30.36 22.60 6.92
CA VAL A 537 29.99 21.89 5.71
C VAL A 537 28.50 21.54 5.80
N VAL A 538 27.74 21.91 4.76
CA VAL A 538 26.29 21.68 4.73
C VAL A 538 25.98 20.31 4.15
N HIS A 539 25.34 19.46 4.94
CA HIS A 539 24.76 18.20 4.51
C HIS A 539 23.24 18.30 4.53
N THR A 540 22.59 17.62 3.59
CA THR A 540 21.13 17.67 3.42
C THR A 540 20.59 16.25 3.36
N GLY A 541 19.30 16.08 3.66
CA GLY A 541 18.63 14.80 3.52
C GLY A 541 17.12 14.91 3.53
N ILE A 542 16.46 14.01 2.82
CA ILE A 542 15.01 13.83 2.87
C ILE A 542 14.74 12.62 3.77
N VAL A 543 14.06 12.85 4.88
CA VAL A 543 13.70 11.82 5.87
C VAL A 543 12.24 11.45 5.68
N ILE A 544 11.97 10.17 5.49
CA ILE A 544 10.63 9.63 5.26
C ILE A 544 10.24 8.66 6.38
N ALA A 545 8.95 8.65 6.76
CA ALA A 545 8.43 7.70 7.73
C ALA A 545 8.42 6.28 7.14
N ASN A 546 7.83 6.15 5.96
CA ASN A 546 7.76 4.87 5.26
C ASN A 546 9.09 4.45 4.63
N ARG A 547 9.16 3.19 4.21
CA ARG A 547 10.38 2.58 3.66
C ARG A 547 10.52 2.71 2.15
N VAL A 548 9.49 3.14 1.43
CA VAL A 548 9.53 3.25 -0.03
C VAL A 548 10.38 4.44 -0.44
N PHE A 549 11.31 4.24 -1.38
CA PHE A 549 12.35 5.20 -1.78
C PHE A 549 13.53 5.33 -0.82
N HIS A 550 13.58 4.54 0.27
CA HIS A 550 14.75 4.48 1.14
C HIS A 550 16.02 4.06 0.37
N GLY A 551 17.10 4.83 0.53
CA GLY A 551 18.40 4.57 -0.09
C GLY A 551 18.61 5.30 -1.41
N ALA A 552 17.54 5.66 -2.13
CA ALA A 552 17.64 6.47 -3.35
C ALA A 552 18.11 7.91 -3.06
N SER A 553 18.37 8.69 -4.11
CA SER A 553 18.70 10.10 -4.02
C SER A 553 17.91 10.92 -5.02
N LEU A 554 17.61 12.17 -4.69
CA LEU A 554 16.99 13.14 -5.59
C LEU A 554 17.77 14.46 -5.54
N ASN A 555 18.26 14.92 -6.69
CA ASN A 555 19.09 16.14 -6.81
C ASN A 555 20.35 16.12 -5.91
N GLY A 556 20.89 14.93 -5.60
CA GLY A 556 22.02 14.79 -4.67
C GLY A 556 21.62 14.79 -3.19
N HIS A 557 20.34 15.00 -2.87
CA HIS A 557 19.83 14.80 -1.51
C HIS A 557 19.51 13.31 -1.29
N PRO A 558 20.11 12.64 -0.29
CA PRO A 558 19.77 11.26 0.06
C PRO A 558 18.34 11.17 0.60
N ILE A 559 17.63 10.09 0.26
CA ILE A 559 16.33 9.74 0.86
C ILE A 559 16.60 8.64 1.89
N ARG A 560 16.25 8.90 3.15
CA ARG A 560 16.52 8.00 4.29
C ARG A 560 15.25 7.77 5.10
N GLN A 561 15.11 6.55 5.62
CA GLN A 561 13.95 6.20 6.43
C GLN A 561 14.27 6.57 7.88
N ALA A 562 13.29 7.11 8.60
CA ALA A 562 13.50 7.73 9.90
C ALA A 562 13.95 6.73 10.98
N HIS A 563 13.38 5.52 11.06
CA HIS A 563 13.86 4.50 12.01
C HIS A 563 15.29 4.06 11.71
N GLU A 564 15.68 3.92 10.44
CA GLU A 564 17.07 3.61 10.05
C GLU A 564 18.02 4.75 10.41
N LEU A 565 17.61 6.01 10.18
CA LEU A 565 18.38 7.18 10.62
C LEU A 565 18.53 7.22 12.14
N ILE A 566 17.46 6.95 12.90
CA ILE A 566 17.51 6.86 14.35
C ILE A 566 18.47 5.75 14.78
N ASN A 567 18.39 4.56 14.15
CA ASN A 567 19.32 3.45 14.42
C ASN A 567 20.78 3.86 14.19
N VAL A 568 21.08 4.58 13.11
CA VAL A 568 22.42 5.14 12.84
C VAL A 568 22.89 6.08 13.95
N LEU A 569 21.98 6.87 14.54
CA LEU A 569 22.32 7.83 15.60
C LEU A 569 22.48 7.17 16.97
N THR A 570 21.76 6.08 17.24
CA THR A 570 21.66 5.50 18.59
C THR A 570 22.46 4.23 18.81
N ASN A 571 22.47 3.31 17.83
CA ASN A 571 23.05 1.97 18.00
C ASN A 571 24.06 1.58 16.93
N GLY A 572 23.87 2.06 15.69
CA GLY A 572 24.77 1.81 14.58
C GLY A 572 24.90 0.36 14.16
N CYS A 573 23.88 -0.49 14.38
CA CYS A 573 24.02 -1.92 14.18
C CYS A 573 22.85 -2.58 13.44
N ILE A 574 23.16 -3.70 12.77
CA ILE A 574 22.20 -4.63 12.21
C ILE A 574 22.19 -5.86 13.10
N THR A 575 21.01 -6.19 13.60
CA THR A 575 20.84 -7.37 14.43
C THR A 575 20.38 -8.54 13.56
N ALA A 576 21.16 -9.62 13.53
CA ALA A 576 20.88 -10.83 12.77
C ALA A 576 20.85 -12.03 13.73
N ARG A 577 19.77 -12.80 13.71
CA ARG A 577 19.71 -14.07 14.47
C ARG A 577 20.46 -15.17 13.73
N LYS A 578 21.27 -15.94 14.45
CA LYS A 578 21.92 -17.16 13.99
C LYS A 578 21.50 -18.31 14.91
N GLY A 579 20.32 -18.89 14.63
CA GLY A 579 19.70 -19.84 15.55
C GLY A 579 19.26 -19.14 16.84
N PRO A 580 19.62 -19.64 18.05
CA PRO A 580 19.27 -19.00 19.31
C PRO A 580 20.18 -17.81 19.69
N GLU A 581 21.31 -17.61 18.98
CA GLU A 581 22.24 -16.53 19.27
C GLU A 581 21.95 -15.30 18.40
N GLU A 582 22.01 -14.12 19.01
CA GLU A 582 21.86 -12.84 18.35
C GLU A 582 23.25 -12.26 18.04
N GLU A 583 23.53 -12.03 16.76
CA GLU A 583 24.79 -11.42 16.32
C GLU A 583 24.49 -9.99 15.84
N SER A 584 25.29 -9.04 16.32
CA SER A 584 25.16 -7.63 15.96
C SER A 584 26.33 -7.21 15.08
N LEU A 585 26.01 -6.69 13.89
CA LEU A 585 26.98 -6.14 12.94
C LEU A 585 26.97 -4.63 13.08
N SER A 586 28.05 -4.05 13.61
CA SER A 586 28.18 -2.59 13.68
C SER A 586 28.60 -2.02 12.33
N PHE A 587 27.91 -0.96 11.91
CA PHE A 587 28.27 -0.14 10.76
C PHE A 587 28.75 1.26 11.17
N TRP A 588 28.95 1.52 12.47
CA TRP A 588 29.75 2.66 12.93
C TRP A 588 31.24 2.44 12.60
N ILE A 589 31.93 3.55 12.35
CA ILE A 589 33.37 3.59 12.09
C ILE A 589 34.16 3.15 13.33
N GLY A 590 33.66 3.48 14.53
CA GLY A 590 34.28 3.17 15.81
C GLY A 590 33.29 2.56 16.82
N PRO A 591 33.72 2.38 18.08
CA PRO A 591 32.86 1.83 19.14
C PRO A 591 31.73 2.78 19.56
N ASP A 592 31.91 4.09 19.35
CA ASP A 592 30.96 5.13 19.69
C ASP A 592 30.63 5.97 18.45
N PHE A 593 29.39 6.47 18.39
CA PHE A 593 28.92 7.34 17.32
C PHE A 593 29.81 8.58 17.12
N GLN A 594 30.21 8.81 15.87
CA GLN A 594 30.92 9.99 15.39
C GLN A 594 30.08 10.77 14.38
N THR A 595 30.30 12.08 14.26
CA THR A 595 29.69 12.92 13.22
C THR A 595 29.95 12.36 11.80
N ALA A 596 31.09 11.70 11.60
CA ALA A 596 31.45 11.02 10.36
C ALA A 596 30.53 9.84 9.99
N ASP A 597 29.92 9.15 10.96
CA ASP A 597 28.97 8.06 10.70
C ASP A 597 27.72 8.59 10.02
N LEU A 598 27.18 9.70 10.53
CA LEU A 598 25.99 10.35 9.96
C LEU A 598 26.28 10.99 8.59
N THR A 599 27.41 11.67 8.42
CA THR A 599 27.75 12.26 7.11
C THR A 599 28.04 11.17 6.07
N THR A 600 28.59 10.03 6.47
CA THR A 600 28.75 8.84 5.60
C THR A 600 27.38 8.25 5.23
N TYR A 601 26.46 8.13 6.20
CA TYR A 601 25.10 7.63 5.97
C TYR A 601 24.27 8.53 5.02
N LEU A 602 24.42 9.85 5.14
CA LEU A 602 23.86 10.83 4.21
C LEU A 602 24.66 10.94 2.90
N GLY A 603 25.78 10.25 2.79
CA GLY A 603 26.61 10.19 1.60
C GLY A 603 26.20 9.09 0.61
N PRO A 604 26.92 8.98 -0.51
CA PRO A 604 26.66 7.98 -1.54
C PRO A 604 27.14 6.57 -1.18
N LYS A 605 27.95 6.42 -0.13
CA LYS A 605 28.44 5.12 0.37
C LYS A 605 27.92 4.93 1.79
N SER A 606 26.84 4.19 1.93
CA SER A 606 26.14 3.98 3.20
C SER A 606 25.57 2.57 3.28
N ILE A 607 25.13 2.16 4.47
CA ILE A 607 24.39 0.90 4.61
C ILE A 607 23.16 0.84 3.68
N ALA A 608 22.51 1.98 3.42
CA ALA A 608 21.37 2.04 2.51
C ALA A 608 21.78 1.73 1.05
N SER A 609 22.90 2.27 0.56
CA SER A 609 23.40 1.93 -0.79
C SER A 609 23.82 0.47 -0.89
N ASP A 610 24.29 -0.09 0.21
CA ASP A 610 24.79 -1.46 0.28
C ASP A 610 23.63 -2.46 0.24
N GLN A 611 22.55 -2.17 0.95
CA GLN A 611 21.29 -2.90 0.85
C GLN A 611 20.69 -2.81 -0.56
N LEU A 612 20.74 -1.65 -1.23
CA LEU A 612 20.27 -1.50 -2.61
C LEU A 612 21.12 -2.32 -3.60
N ALA A 613 22.44 -2.37 -3.40
CA ALA A 613 23.34 -3.11 -4.27
C ALA A 613 23.14 -4.64 -4.21
N ALA A 614 22.59 -5.16 -3.11
CA ALA A 614 22.31 -6.58 -2.95
C ALA A 614 21.15 -7.09 -3.83
N LEU A 615 20.29 -6.19 -4.33
CA LEU A 615 19.15 -6.54 -5.17
C LEU A 615 19.55 -6.99 -6.59
N ASP A 616 18.94 -8.08 -7.04
CA ASP A 616 19.16 -8.65 -8.37
C ASP A 616 18.04 -8.23 -9.34
N ALA A 617 18.44 -7.87 -10.56
CA ALA A 617 17.51 -7.43 -11.60
C ALA A 617 16.59 -8.57 -12.04
N ARG A 618 15.31 -8.26 -12.24
CA ARG A 618 14.29 -9.21 -12.68
C ARG A 618 13.29 -8.54 -13.61
N SER A 619 12.87 -9.25 -14.66
CA SER A 619 11.80 -8.77 -15.54
C SER A 619 10.52 -9.58 -15.34
N TRP A 620 9.40 -8.89 -15.16
CA TRP A 620 8.08 -9.48 -15.03
C TRP A 620 7.29 -9.29 -16.33
N HIS A 621 7.03 -10.37 -17.05
CA HIS A 621 6.35 -10.32 -18.35
C HIS A 621 4.86 -10.64 -18.18
N TYR A 622 4.02 -9.81 -18.82
CA TYR A 622 2.58 -9.99 -18.90
C TYR A 622 2.18 -9.98 -20.37
N SER A 623 1.68 -11.12 -20.85
CA SER A 623 1.06 -11.14 -22.18
C SER A 623 -0.13 -10.18 -22.15
N ILE A 624 -0.33 -9.38 -23.20
CA ILE A 624 -1.54 -8.60 -23.45
C ILE A 624 -1.94 -8.89 -24.89
N GLY A 625 -2.75 -9.93 -25.10
CA GLY A 625 -3.03 -10.49 -26.42
C GLY A 625 -1.75 -11.00 -27.09
N SER A 626 -1.47 -10.53 -28.31
CA SER A 626 -0.26 -10.86 -29.08
C SER A 626 0.99 -10.04 -28.74
N ARG A 627 0.90 -9.08 -27.81
CA ARG A 627 1.97 -8.18 -27.40
C ARG A 627 2.36 -8.52 -25.97
N GLU A 628 3.56 -8.15 -25.55
CA GLU A 628 4.02 -8.30 -24.18
C GLU A 628 4.21 -6.95 -23.50
N LEU A 629 3.83 -6.89 -22.24
CA LEU A 629 4.11 -5.79 -21.32
C LEU A 629 5.06 -6.31 -20.25
N ALA A 630 6.28 -5.82 -20.22
CA ALA A 630 7.31 -6.22 -19.27
C ALA A 630 7.52 -5.11 -18.22
N PHE A 631 7.87 -5.49 -17.00
CA PHE A 631 8.28 -4.56 -15.94
C PHE A 631 9.69 -4.95 -15.47
N SER A 632 10.65 -4.08 -15.72
CA SER A 632 12.00 -4.18 -15.15
C SER A 632 11.94 -3.80 -13.68
N SER A 633 12.30 -4.74 -12.82
CA SER A 633 12.20 -4.66 -11.37
C SER A 633 13.38 -5.37 -10.71
N TYR A 634 13.31 -5.58 -9.40
CA TYR A 634 14.34 -6.24 -8.62
C TYR A 634 13.75 -7.19 -7.58
N VAL A 635 14.56 -8.18 -7.20
CA VAL A 635 14.30 -9.11 -6.10
C VAL A 635 15.49 -9.13 -5.16
N LEU A 636 15.26 -9.54 -3.92
CA LEU A 636 16.30 -9.66 -2.91
C LEU A 636 16.44 -11.12 -2.51
N ASP A 637 17.65 -11.66 -2.65
CA ASP A 637 18.05 -12.90 -2.02
C ASP A 637 18.54 -12.59 -0.59
N MET A 638 17.79 -13.05 0.41
CA MET A 638 18.10 -12.81 1.82
C MET A 638 19.40 -13.47 2.27
N VAL A 639 19.77 -14.61 1.69
CA VAL A 639 21.02 -15.32 2.01
C VAL A 639 22.20 -14.55 1.44
N LYS A 640 22.06 -14.06 0.21
CA LYS A 640 23.05 -13.18 -0.41
C LYS A 640 23.24 -11.90 0.40
N LEU A 641 22.14 -11.22 0.79
CA LEU A 641 22.20 -10.02 1.61
C LEU A 641 22.94 -10.27 2.93
N ASP A 642 22.55 -11.29 3.70
CA ASP A 642 23.20 -11.60 4.98
C ASP A 642 24.70 -11.84 4.81
N LYS A 643 25.10 -12.60 3.78
CA LYS A 643 26.52 -12.83 3.46
C LYS A 643 27.26 -11.52 3.15
N GLU A 644 26.72 -10.69 2.27
CA GLU A 644 27.35 -9.43 1.86
C GLU A 644 27.46 -8.44 3.03
N MET A 645 26.42 -8.34 3.87
CA MET A 645 26.46 -7.50 5.08
C MET A 645 27.51 -7.98 6.07
N ARG A 646 27.64 -9.30 6.28
CA ARG A 646 28.67 -9.87 7.15
C ARG A 646 30.07 -9.64 6.61
N GLU A 647 30.31 -9.80 5.31
CA GLU A 647 31.64 -9.55 4.73
C GLU A 647 32.06 -8.09 4.87
N ARG A 648 31.10 -7.16 4.83
CA ARG A 648 31.36 -5.73 4.91
C ARG A 648 31.47 -5.18 6.33
N TYR A 649 30.65 -5.67 7.25
CA TYR A 649 30.47 -5.13 8.60
C TYR A 649 30.85 -6.09 9.72
N LYS A 650 31.54 -7.21 9.42
CA LYS A 650 32.12 -8.05 10.46
C LYS A 650 33.01 -7.19 11.34
N SER A 651 32.82 -7.30 12.66
CA SER A 651 33.71 -6.70 13.65
C SER A 651 35.17 -6.96 13.25
N LYS A 652 35.93 -5.88 13.07
CA LYS A 652 37.38 -5.92 13.11
C LYS A 652 37.85 -5.99 14.56
#